data_AF-A0A6A1VZP4-F1
#
_entry.id   AF-A0A6A1VZP4-F1
#
_cell.length_a   1.000
_cell.length_b   1.000
_cell.length_c   1.000
_cell.angle_alpha   90.00
_cell.angle_beta   90.00
_cell.angle_gamma   90.00
#
_symmetry.space_group_name_H-M   'P 1'
#
loop_
_entity.id
_entity.type
_entity.pdbx_description
1 polymer ?
#
loop_
_entity_poly.entity_id
_entity_poly.type
_entity_poly.pdbx_seq_one_letter_code
_entity_poly.pdbx_strand_id
1 'polypeptide(L)'
;MKARFPLFLFLSALFLASVCLSLGHETEEPGKELNQCLKQCPKNGDNNLNLACQKRCEEQLRERGRGGEDVEVVNPRDPRQQYEQCQERCERQDPRQQQQCRRRCERQYQEQQEREGRERRRGRDSDEDEENQRDPREQYRQCQQRCERQEHGQRQQQQCQRRCEERYEEEQRRERRRGRDGENSDENPRDPEQVKQRYEQCQRQCERQGRGQEQQVCRRRCEQQREREERESRRGRNQRDPQQQHQQCQRRCQVQEQTPQRQRQCQQRCERQYREQQRREWGREGSPHRESRGREEEQMRHNPFYFHAQRFQSAYRSEEGHVKYLERFTERTDLLRGIEDYRVVILDANPNTFMLPHHKDADCVLVVTSGRATINLVSQERRESYNLERGDVIRVPAGTTEYVTNQDSNERLQMVKLLQSVNTPGQFRDKSDQFVVLQEYYAAGAQHPESYLSAFSEDVLEAALNTRSDMLERFFDEQEQRDGVIVRASQEQLRALSRHAMSTGGRRGRGSSGGPISLKSQRPIYSNQYGKHYEACPEEHRQLQEMDVFVSCTDIKQGAMMVPHFNSRATVVLYVVEGNGHIEMACPRISSQSQQYRGRREYGEEEDESSGQYERVTARLSRGDVFVIPAGHPVAVVASRGQDLRLAGFGINAQNNQKNFLAGQDSIINQLEREAKELSFDMPREEIEELFGSQRESYFVPADRQSPRGRGRDHPLASILNFTGFF
;
A
#
# COMPACT_ATOMS: atom_id res chain seq x y z
N MET A 1 2.99 -79.27 -38.20
CA MET A 1 2.03 -79.47 -37.09
C MET A 1 1.68 -78.13 -36.50
N LYS A 2 0.38 -77.90 -36.34
CA LYS A 2 -0.22 -76.79 -35.60
C LYS A 2 0.06 -76.94 -34.10
N ALA A 3 0.42 -75.86 -33.42
CA ALA A 3 0.13 -75.62 -32.01
C ALA A 3 0.07 -74.09 -31.83
N ARG A 4 -1.13 -73.50 -31.90
CA ARG A 4 -2.02 -73.21 -30.75
C ARG A 4 -1.40 -72.22 -29.77
N PHE A 5 -1.30 -70.97 -30.19
CA PHE A 5 -1.45 -69.76 -29.37
C PHE A 5 -1.93 -68.64 -30.28
N PRO A 6 -3.26 -68.44 -30.43
CA PRO A 6 -3.82 -67.16 -29.98
C PRO A 6 -5.29 -67.30 -29.56
N LEU A 7 -5.56 -67.24 -28.26
CA LEU A 7 -6.92 -66.97 -27.78
C LEU A 7 -6.89 -66.04 -26.56
N PHE A 8 -5.88 -66.20 -25.70
CA PHE A 8 -5.70 -65.36 -24.51
C PHE A 8 -5.32 -63.90 -24.83
N LEU A 9 -4.47 -63.64 -25.84
CA LEU A 9 -4.11 -62.27 -26.21
C LEU A 9 -5.27 -61.50 -26.84
N PHE A 10 -6.08 -62.16 -27.68
CA PHE A 10 -7.27 -61.54 -28.28
C PHE A 10 -8.39 -61.32 -27.26
N LEU A 11 -8.59 -62.25 -26.31
CA LEU A 11 -9.56 -62.06 -25.22
C LEU A 11 -9.10 -60.96 -24.23
N SER A 12 -7.80 -60.81 -23.98
CA SER A 12 -7.28 -59.71 -23.14
C SER A 12 -7.45 -58.34 -23.78
N ALA A 13 -7.29 -58.23 -25.10
CA ALA A 13 -7.50 -56.99 -25.85
C ALA A 13 -8.99 -56.63 -25.92
N LEU A 14 -9.89 -57.61 -26.05
CA LEU A 14 -11.34 -57.37 -25.99
C LEU A 14 -11.82 -56.99 -24.58
N PHE A 15 -11.20 -57.52 -23.52
CA PHE A 15 -11.54 -57.13 -22.15
C PHE A 15 -11.05 -55.72 -21.81
N LEU A 16 -9.84 -55.33 -22.28
CA LEU A 16 -9.35 -53.95 -22.10
C LEU A 16 -10.13 -52.94 -22.95
N ALA A 17 -10.58 -53.30 -24.16
CA ALA A 17 -11.50 -52.46 -24.92
C ALA A 17 -12.87 -52.32 -24.24
N SER A 18 -13.36 -53.37 -23.55
CA SER A 18 -14.61 -53.32 -22.78
C SER A 18 -14.50 -52.52 -21.48
N VAL A 19 -13.32 -52.44 -20.87
CA VAL A 19 -13.06 -51.65 -19.64
C VAL A 19 -12.76 -50.18 -20.00
N CYS A 20 -12.14 -49.89 -21.14
CA CYS A 20 -11.95 -48.50 -21.61
C CYS A 20 -13.25 -47.85 -22.11
N LEU A 21 -14.28 -48.63 -22.47
CA LEU A 21 -15.62 -48.11 -22.78
C LEU A 21 -16.45 -47.76 -21.53
N SER A 22 -15.94 -48.01 -20.31
CA SER A 22 -16.70 -47.76 -19.06
C SER A 22 -16.13 -46.66 -18.16
N LEU A 23 -15.07 -45.94 -18.58
CA LEU A 23 -14.52 -44.79 -17.83
C LEU A 23 -14.13 -43.59 -18.72
N GLY A 24 -14.94 -43.33 -19.75
CA GLY A 24 -14.96 -42.02 -20.42
C GLY A 24 -15.94 -41.10 -19.72
N HIS A 25 -15.45 -40.10 -18.99
CA HIS A 25 -16.30 -39.00 -18.51
C HIS A 25 -16.47 -38.00 -19.67
N GLU A 26 -17.52 -38.19 -20.46
CA GLU A 26 -17.90 -37.29 -21.55
C GLU A 26 -18.38 -35.94 -21.00
N THR A 27 -17.76 -34.84 -21.43
CA THR A 27 -18.40 -33.52 -21.41
C THR A 27 -19.37 -33.47 -22.59
N GLU A 28 -20.67 -33.62 -22.34
CA GLU A 28 -21.71 -33.65 -23.38
C GLU A 28 -21.93 -32.27 -24.01
N GLU A 29 -21.87 -32.22 -25.34
CA GLU A 29 -22.28 -31.06 -26.15
C GLU A 29 -23.81 -30.87 -26.11
N PRO A 30 -24.34 -29.63 -25.97
CA PRO A 30 -25.79 -29.36 -25.82
C PRO A 30 -26.69 -29.90 -26.96
N GLY A 31 -26.11 -30.16 -28.14
CA GLY A 31 -26.84 -30.66 -29.31
C GLY A 31 -27.19 -32.16 -29.25
N LYS A 32 -26.48 -32.96 -28.43
CA LYS A 32 -26.73 -34.41 -28.33
C LYS A 32 -27.94 -34.73 -27.45
N GLU A 33 -28.11 -34.04 -26.32
CA GLU A 33 -29.23 -34.24 -25.38
C GLU A 33 -30.59 -33.94 -26.03
N LEU A 34 -30.72 -32.85 -26.81
CA LEU A 34 -31.97 -32.50 -27.50
C LEU A 34 -32.38 -33.60 -28.48
N ASN A 35 -31.43 -34.08 -29.28
CA ASN A 35 -31.67 -35.15 -30.25
C ASN A 35 -32.02 -36.48 -29.58
N GLN A 36 -31.56 -36.72 -28.35
CA GLN A 36 -31.89 -37.92 -27.60
C GLN A 36 -33.28 -37.82 -26.97
N CYS A 37 -33.69 -36.64 -26.48
CA CYS A 37 -35.05 -36.39 -25.99
C CYS A 37 -36.08 -36.50 -27.12
N LEU A 38 -35.82 -35.88 -28.27
CA LEU A 38 -36.73 -35.91 -29.43
C LEU A 38 -36.94 -37.32 -30.00
N LYS A 39 -35.96 -38.23 -29.84
CA LYS A 39 -36.12 -39.65 -30.24
C LYS A 39 -37.17 -40.39 -29.43
N GLN A 40 -37.49 -39.93 -28.22
CA GLN A 40 -38.49 -40.53 -27.34
C GLN A 40 -39.90 -40.00 -27.61
N CYS A 41 -40.06 -38.98 -28.46
CA CYS A 41 -41.37 -38.48 -28.84
C CYS A 41 -42.10 -39.47 -29.77
N PRO A 42 -43.41 -39.70 -29.55
CA PRO A 42 -44.19 -40.65 -30.34
C PRO A 42 -44.31 -40.18 -31.79
N LYS A 43 -43.92 -41.04 -32.73
CA LYS A 43 -43.97 -40.76 -34.19
C LYS A 43 -45.34 -41.05 -34.83
N ASN A 44 -46.35 -41.35 -34.02
CA ASN A 44 -47.65 -41.78 -34.49
C ASN A 44 -48.52 -40.59 -34.86
N GLY A 45 -48.29 -39.99 -36.03
CA GLY A 45 -49.24 -39.21 -36.86
C GLY A 45 -50.03 -38.04 -36.27
N ASP A 46 -50.01 -37.82 -34.95
CA ASP A 46 -50.77 -36.80 -34.25
C ASP A 46 -49.85 -35.60 -33.98
N ASN A 47 -49.90 -34.64 -34.90
CA ASN A 47 -49.00 -33.50 -34.94
C ASN A 47 -49.06 -32.64 -33.66
N ASN A 48 -50.19 -32.61 -32.96
CA ASN A 48 -50.33 -31.85 -31.71
C ASN A 48 -49.57 -32.51 -30.55
N LEU A 49 -49.59 -33.85 -30.48
CA LEU A 49 -48.87 -34.58 -29.42
C LEU A 49 -47.36 -34.52 -29.64
N ASN A 50 -46.92 -34.60 -30.91
CA ASN A 50 -45.51 -34.51 -31.28
C ASN A 50 -44.96 -33.10 -31.03
N LEU A 51 -45.73 -32.05 -31.38
CA LEU A 51 -45.35 -30.66 -31.11
C LEU A 51 -45.31 -30.35 -29.61
N ALA A 52 -46.23 -30.91 -28.81
CA ALA A 52 -46.21 -30.78 -27.36
C ALA A 52 -44.98 -31.49 -26.75
N CYS A 53 -44.61 -32.66 -27.26
CA CYS A 53 -43.42 -33.39 -26.83
C CYS A 53 -42.12 -32.64 -27.19
N GLN A 54 -42.04 -32.11 -28.41
CA GLN A 54 -40.91 -31.29 -28.85
C GLN A 54 -40.74 -30.05 -27.98
N LYS A 55 -41.83 -29.30 -27.72
CA LYS A 55 -41.78 -28.13 -26.83
C LYS A 55 -41.32 -28.48 -25.42
N ARG A 56 -41.72 -29.66 -24.90
CA ARG A 56 -41.29 -30.12 -23.57
C ARG A 56 -39.80 -30.46 -23.52
N CYS A 57 -39.26 -31.10 -24.56
CA CYS A 57 -37.82 -31.36 -24.68
C CYS A 57 -37.01 -30.05 -24.78
N GLU A 58 -37.52 -29.07 -25.54
CA GLU A 58 -36.90 -27.75 -25.66
C GLU A 58 -36.98 -26.96 -24.34
N GLU A 59 -38.10 -27.03 -23.60
CA GLU A 59 -38.25 -26.40 -22.27
C GLU A 59 -37.31 -27.01 -21.22
N GLN A 60 -37.12 -28.33 -21.19
CA GLN A 60 -36.20 -28.98 -20.25
C GLN A 60 -34.75 -28.54 -20.46
N LEU A 61 -34.34 -28.33 -21.71
CA LEU A 61 -33.02 -27.77 -22.03
C LEU A 61 -32.94 -26.28 -21.74
N ARG A 62 -34.05 -25.55 -21.88
CA ARG A 62 -34.16 -24.13 -21.49
C ARG A 62 -34.06 -23.96 -19.97
N GLU A 63 -34.64 -24.84 -19.17
CA GLU A 63 -34.56 -24.80 -17.70
C GLU A 63 -33.16 -25.17 -17.19
N ARG A 64 -32.46 -26.12 -17.84
CA ARG A 64 -31.04 -26.39 -17.57
C ARG A 64 -30.10 -25.31 -18.11
N GLY A 65 -30.46 -24.63 -19.19
CA GLY A 65 -29.73 -23.50 -19.79
C GLY A 65 -29.98 -22.15 -19.12
N ARG A 66 -31.02 -22.03 -18.28
CA ARG A 66 -31.37 -20.84 -17.48
C ARG A 66 -30.51 -20.65 -16.22
N GLY A 67 -29.33 -21.28 -16.17
CA GLY A 67 -28.23 -20.82 -15.33
C GLY A 67 -27.51 -19.58 -15.89
N GLY A 68 -27.92 -19.06 -17.06
CA GLY A 68 -27.32 -17.87 -17.63
C GLY A 68 -28.13 -17.24 -18.77
N GLU A 69 -29.14 -16.45 -18.43
CA GLU A 69 -29.66 -15.35 -19.25
C GLU A 69 -30.06 -14.20 -18.31
N ASP A 70 -29.43 -13.04 -18.52
CA ASP A 70 -29.74 -11.68 -18.05
C ASP A 70 -30.73 -11.53 -16.89
N VAL A 71 -30.21 -11.72 -15.67
CA VAL A 71 -30.74 -11.02 -14.50
C VAL A 71 -30.21 -9.59 -14.62
N GLU A 72 -31.11 -8.61 -14.83
CA GLU A 72 -30.80 -7.22 -14.52
C GLU A 72 -30.04 -7.20 -13.20
N VAL A 73 -28.85 -6.60 -13.16
CA VAL A 73 -28.05 -6.54 -11.93
C VAL A 73 -28.89 -5.85 -10.86
N VAL A 74 -29.53 -6.66 -10.02
CA VAL A 74 -30.27 -6.28 -8.83
C VAL A 74 -29.24 -5.65 -7.92
N ASN A 75 -29.24 -4.32 -7.86
CA ASN A 75 -28.44 -3.57 -6.90
C ASN A 75 -29.03 -3.87 -5.51
N PRO A 76 -28.29 -4.52 -4.59
CA PRO A 76 -28.81 -4.87 -3.26
C PRO A 76 -29.19 -3.65 -2.40
N ARG A 77 -28.97 -2.43 -2.91
CA ARG A 77 -29.26 -1.14 -2.28
C ARG A 77 -30.39 -0.35 -2.94
N ASP A 78 -31.15 -0.89 -3.90
CA ASP A 78 -32.35 -0.19 -4.41
C ASP A 78 -33.47 -0.23 -3.34
N PRO A 79 -33.86 0.92 -2.75
CA PRO A 79 -34.89 0.98 -1.71
C PRO A 79 -36.22 0.36 -2.16
N ARG A 80 -36.54 0.45 -3.46
CA ARG A 80 -37.82 -0.03 -4.01
C ARG A 80 -37.88 -1.55 -4.05
N GLN A 81 -36.79 -2.19 -4.45
CA GLN A 81 -36.69 -3.65 -4.45
C GLN A 81 -36.61 -4.21 -3.03
N GLN A 82 -35.97 -3.50 -2.09
CA GLN A 82 -35.98 -3.88 -0.67
C GLN A 82 -37.38 -3.82 -0.07
N TYR A 83 -38.18 -2.83 -0.46
CA TYR A 83 -39.57 -2.71 -0.04
C TYR A 83 -40.45 -3.85 -0.60
N GLU A 84 -40.31 -4.19 -1.89
CA GLU A 84 -41.04 -5.30 -2.53
C GLU A 84 -40.70 -6.65 -1.87
N GLN A 85 -39.41 -6.92 -1.61
CA GLN A 85 -38.97 -8.13 -0.87
C GLN A 85 -39.43 -8.15 0.60
N CYS A 86 -39.63 -6.97 1.21
CA CYS A 86 -40.21 -6.86 2.55
C CYS A 86 -41.70 -7.23 2.52
N GLN A 87 -42.44 -6.76 1.50
CA GLN A 87 -43.85 -7.11 1.32
C GLN A 87 -44.06 -8.61 1.05
N GLU A 88 -43.26 -9.24 0.19
CA GLU A 88 -43.34 -10.68 -0.08
C GLU A 88 -43.06 -11.53 1.16
N ARG A 89 -42.15 -11.09 2.05
CA ARG A 89 -41.91 -11.76 3.33
C ARG A 89 -43.07 -11.61 4.30
N CYS A 90 -43.76 -10.47 4.29
CA CYS A 90 -44.99 -10.29 5.05
C CYS A 90 -46.14 -11.14 4.51
N GLU A 91 -46.13 -11.50 3.23
CA GLU A 91 -47.15 -12.36 2.62
C GLU A 91 -47.10 -13.81 3.10
N ARG A 92 -45.94 -14.27 3.56
CA ARG A 92 -45.72 -15.62 4.10
C ARG A 92 -46.00 -15.73 5.60
N GLN A 93 -46.47 -14.65 6.25
CA GLN A 93 -46.78 -14.61 7.69
C GLN A 93 -48.28 -14.78 7.98
N ASP A 94 -48.61 -15.06 9.24
CA ASP A 94 -49.98 -15.22 9.72
C ASP A 94 -50.85 -13.98 9.40
N PRO A 95 -52.11 -14.15 8.93
CA PRO A 95 -52.96 -13.03 8.51
C PRO A 95 -53.14 -11.92 9.55
N ARG A 96 -53.04 -12.24 10.85
CA ARG A 96 -53.14 -11.26 11.94
C ARG A 96 -51.89 -10.37 12.08
N GLN A 97 -50.72 -10.85 11.65
CA GLN A 97 -49.43 -10.14 11.73
C GLN A 97 -49.04 -9.48 10.40
N GLN A 98 -49.60 -9.96 9.29
CA GLN A 98 -49.34 -9.47 7.94
C GLN A 98 -49.59 -7.96 7.79
N GLN A 99 -50.68 -7.44 8.38
CA GLN A 99 -51.01 -6.01 8.29
C GLN A 99 -49.99 -5.12 9.04
N GLN A 100 -49.50 -5.59 10.19
CA GLN A 100 -48.51 -4.86 10.98
C GLN A 100 -47.12 -4.92 10.33
N CYS A 101 -46.77 -6.07 9.72
CA CYS A 101 -45.56 -6.26 8.94
C CYS A 101 -45.51 -5.32 7.72
N ARG A 102 -46.60 -5.23 6.93
CA ARG A 102 -46.68 -4.33 5.76
C ARG A 102 -46.49 -2.86 6.13
N ARG A 103 -47.12 -2.40 7.23
CA ARG A 103 -46.96 -1.03 7.73
C ARG A 103 -45.53 -0.71 8.19
N ARG A 104 -44.77 -1.72 8.65
CA ARG A 104 -43.36 -1.55 9.03
C ARG A 104 -42.47 -1.40 7.79
N CYS A 105 -42.71 -2.21 6.76
CA CYS A 105 -42.01 -2.09 5.48
C CYS A 105 -42.24 -0.72 4.82
N GLU A 106 -43.48 -0.22 4.82
CA GLU A 106 -43.83 1.09 4.24
C GLU A 106 -43.07 2.24 4.91
N ARG A 107 -42.97 2.20 6.25
CA ARG A 107 -42.30 3.24 7.02
C ARG A 107 -40.79 3.27 6.74
N GLN A 108 -40.15 2.10 6.65
CA GLN A 108 -38.73 2.00 6.33
C GLN A 108 -38.40 2.50 4.92
N TYR A 109 -39.28 2.24 3.95
CA TYR A 109 -39.10 2.71 2.58
C TYR A 109 -39.23 4.24 2.46
N GLN A 110 -40.19 4.85 3.16
CA GLN A 110 -40.34 6.31 3.21
C GLN A 110 -39.14 7.00 3.88
N GLU A 111 -38.62 6.45 4.98
CA GLU A 111 -37.43 6.99 5.66
C GLU A 111 -36.16 6.92 4.79
N GLN A 112 -36.01 5.87 3.98
CA GLN A 112 -34.89 5.76 3.02
C GLN A 112 -35.00 6.80 1.89
N GLN A 113 -36.20 7.00 1.32
CA GLN A 113 -36.41 8.02 0.28
C GLN A 113 -36.12 9.45 0.76
N GLU A 114 -36.47 9.78 2.00
CA GLU A 114 -36.17 11.09 2.57
C GLU A 114 -34.67 11.33 2.81
N ARG A 115 -33.90 10.28 3.14
CA ARG A 115 -32.44 10.34 3.29
C ARG A 115 -31.75 10.58 1.95
N GLU A 116 -32.12 9.84 0.91
CA GLU A 116 -31.58 10.02 -0.44
C GLU A 116 -31.90 11.41 -1.01
N GLY A 117 -33.09 11.92 -0.73
CA GLY A 117 -33.49 13.28 -1.11
C GLY A 117 -32.66 14.39 -0.42
N ARG A 118 -32.20 14.17 0.81
CA ARG A 118 -31.33 15.11 1.54
C ARG A 118 -29.88 15.07 1.05
N GLU A 119 -29.38 13.89 0.66
CA GLU A 119 -28.03 13.71 0.11
C GLU A 119 -27.89 14.31 -1.29
N ARG A 120 -28.91 14.16 -2.15
CA ARG A 120 -28.94 14.80 -3.48
C ARG A 120 -28.98 16.33 -3.43
N ARG A 121 -29.53 16.91 -2.36
CA ARG A 121 -29.49 18.37 -2.12
C ARG A 121 -28.15 18.87 -1.60
N ARG A 122 -27.33 18.00 -0.98
CA ARG A 122 -25.97 18.34 -0.51
C ARG A 122 -24.89 18.10 -1.56
N GLY A 123 -25.10 17.17 -2.50
CA GLY A 123 -24.16 16.89 -3.58
C GLY A 123 -24.21 17.85 -4.77
N ARG A 124 -25.15 18.82 -4.80
CA ARG A 124 -25.27 19.77 -5.91
C ARG A 124 -24.48 21.07 -5.72
N ASP A 125 -23.89 21.27 -4.54
CA ASP A 125 -23.14 22.49 -4.17
C ASP A 125 -21.61 22.26 -4.13
N SER A 126 -21.08 21.18 -4.73
CA SER A 126 -19.64 20.85 -4.61
C SER A 126 -18.94 20.43 -5.91
N ASP A 127 -19.64 20.45 -7.06
CA ASP A 127 -19.11 19.99 -8.36
C ASP A 127 -19.01 21.11 -9.43
N GLU A 128 -18.87 22.36 -9.02
CA GLU A 128 -18.46 23.45 -9.92
C GLU A 128 -17.47 24.36 -9.20
N ASP A 129 -16.18 24.02 -9.20
CA ASP A 129 -15.06 24.98 -9.11
C ASP A 129 -13.69 24.27 -9.19
N GLU A 130 -13.35 23.74 -10.37
CA GLU A 130 -11.94 23.57 -10.74
C GLU A 130 -11.73 23.62 -12.26
N GLU A 131 -12.22 24.67 -12.93
CA GLU A 131 -11.79 24.99 -14.31
C GLU A 131 -12.11 26.45 -14.74
N ASN A 132 -11.40 27.43 -14.16
CA ASN A 132 -11.03 28.73 -14.79
C ASN A 132 -10.47 29.72 -13.75
N GLN A 133 -9.19 30.09 -13.83
CA GLN A 133 -8.75 31.35 -13.22
C GLN A 133 -9.20 32.52 -14.12
N ARG A 134 -10.41 33.05 -13.87
CA ARG A 134 -10.94 34.24 -14.56
C ARG A 134 -10.45 35.54 -13.92
N ASP A 135 -10.01 36.48 -14.75
CA ASP A 135 -9.51 37.81 -14.39
C ASP A 135 -10.50 38.55 -13.45
N PRO A 136 -10.06 39.01 -12.25
CA PRO A 136 -10.90 39.75 -11.30
C PRO A 136 -11.61 40.98 -11.91
N ARG A 137 -11.01 41.63 -12.93
CA ARG A 137 -11.66 42.76 -13.62
C ARG A 137 -12.89 42.34 -14.41
N GLU A 138 -12.85 41.16 -15.01
CA GLU A 138 -13.95 40.64 -15.80
C GLU A 138 -15.12 40.23 -14.90
N GLN A 139 -14.81 39.66 -13.73
CA GLN A 139 -15.81 39.31 -12.71
C GLN A 139 -16.52 40.55 -12.15
N TYR A 140 -15.77 41.63 -11.89
CA TYR A 140 -16.36 42.89 -11.44
C TYR A 140 -17.33 43.50 -12.47
N ARG A 141 -16.97 43.48 -13.77
CA ARG A 141 -17.87 43.97 -14.84
C ARG A 141 -19.15 43.15 -14.94
N GLN A 142 -19.05 41.83 -14.81
CA GLN A 142 -20.23 40.95 -14.83
C GLN A 142 -21.14 41.19 -13.61
N CYS A 143 -20.56 41.50 -12.44
CA CYS A 143 -21.30 41.89 -11.24
C CYS A 143 -22.09 43.19 -11.45
N GLN A 144 -21.46 44.21 -12.03
CA GLN A 144 -22.12 45.49 -12.34
C GLN A 144 -23.29 45.30 -13.32
N GLN A 145 -23.08 44.53 -14.40
CA GLN A 145 -24.13 44.27 -15.39
C GLN A 145 -25.32 43.49 -14.81
N ARG A 146 -25.11 42.64 -13.78
CA ARG A 146 -26.22 41.98 -13.07
C ARG A 146 -26.98 42.95 -12.17
N CYS A 147 -26.29 43.81 -11.42
CA CYS A 147 -26.95 44.83 -10.60
C CYS A 147 -27.85 45.76 -11.43
N GLU A 148 -27.44 46.06 -12.67
CA GLU A 148 -28.24 46.88 -13.60
C GLU A 148 -29.48 46.16 -14.15
N ARG A 149 -29.45 44.83 -14.28
CA ARG A 149 -30.54 44.05 -14.88
C ARG A 149 -31.56 43.53 -13.87
N GLN A 150 -31.19 43.36 -12.61
CA GLN A 150 -31.97 42.58 -11.64
C GLN A 150 -32.55 43.38 -10.47
N GLU A 151 -32.08 44.60 -10.19
CA GLU A 151 -32.60 45.38 -9.05
C GLU A 151 -33.47 46.56 -9.50
N HIS A 152 -34.70 46.62 -8.98
CA HIS A 152 -35.64 47.69 -9.26
C HIS A 152 -35.67 48.72 -8.12
N GLY A 153 -34.86 49.77 -8.27
CA GLY A 153 -34.84 50.92 -7.38
C GLY A 153 -33.43 51.48 -7.18
N GLN A 154 -33.26 52.79 -7.38
CA GLN A 154 -31.93 53.46 -7.37
C GLN A 154 -31.10 53.15 -6.12
N ARG A 155 -31.74 53.04 -4.96
CA ARG A 155 -31.05 52.84 -3.68
C ARG A 155 -30.52 51.41 -3.51
N GLN A 156 -31.26 50.44 -4.03
CA GLN A 156 -30.87 49.02 -4.00
C GLN A 156 -29.74 48.79 -5.00
N GLN A 157 -29.89 49.34 -6.22
CA GLN A 157 -28.87 49.29 -7.26
C GLN A 157 -27.53 49.90 -6.80
N GLN A 158 -27.55 51.03 -6.09
CA GLN A 158 -26.34 51.61 -5.51
C GLN A 158 -25.70 50.74 -4.43
N GLN A 159 -26.50 50.06 -3.59
CA GLN A 159 -25.97 49.11 -2.60
C GLN A 159 -25.38 47.86 -3.27
N CYS A 160 -26.00 47.38 -4.34
CA CYS A 160 -25.49 46.27 -5.14
C CYS A 160 -24.14 46.63 -5.79
N GLN A 161 -24.03 47.82 -6.39
CA GLN A 161 -22.78 48.30 -6.99
C GLN A 161 -21.65 48.46 -5.97
N ARG A 162 -21.92 49.03 -4.79
CA ARG A 162 -20.91 49.14 -3.70
C ARG A 162 -20.40 47.78 -3.24
N ARG A 163 -21.29 46.79 -3.13
CA ARG A 163 -20.90 45.41 -2.78
C ARG A 163 -20.04 44.75 -3.85
N CYS A 164 -20.24 45.07 -5.14
CA CYS A 164 -19.34 44.60 -6.20
C CYS A 164 -17.97 45.26 -6.07
N GLU A 165 -17.90 46.56 -5.75
CA GLU A 165 -16.64 47.31 -5.58
C GLU A 165 -15.82 46.80 -4.41
N GLU A 166 -16.43 46.64 -3.24
CA GLU A 166 -15.73 46.14 -2.04
C GLU A 166 -15.13 44.75 -2.29
N ARG A 167 -15.83 43.89 -3.02
CA ARG A 167 -15.36 42.54 -3.34
C ARG A 167 -14.16 42.56 -4.30
N TYR A 168 -14.21 43.42 -5.32
CA TYR A 168 -13.11 43.60 -6.26
C TYR A 168 -11.87 44.21 -5.58
N GLU A 169 -12.05 45.17 -4.68
CA GLU A 169 -10.95 45.72 -3.88
C GLU A 169 -10.34 44.70 -2.92
N GLU A 170 -11.15 43.84 -2.32
CA GLU A 170 -10.66 42.78 -1.44
C GLU A 170 -9.83 41.73 -2.20
N GLU A 171 -10.26 41.36 -3.41
CA GLU A 171 -9.49 40.47 -4.29
C GLU A 171 -8.18 41.10 -4.77
N GLN A 172 -8.19 42.38 -5.15
CA GLN A 172 -6.97 43.12 -5.49
C GLN A 172 -6.01 43.22 -4.29
N ARG A 173 -6.54 43.33 -3.06
CA ARG A 173 -5.71 43.27 -1.83
C ARG A 173 -5.15 41.88 -1.59
N ARG A 174 -5.89 40.81 -1.92
CA ARG A 174 -5.41 39.43 -1.82
C ARG A 174 -4.33 39.12 -2.87
N GLU A 175 -4.45 39.63 -4.09
CA GLU A 175 -3.41 39.53 -5.12
C GLU A 175 -2.16 40.33 -4.73
N ARG A 176 -2.30 41.54 -4.18
CA ARG A 176 -1.16 42.31 -3.64
C ARG A 176 -0.48 41.64 -2.45
N ARG A 177 -1.22 40.86 -1.65
CA ARG A 177 -0.64 40.03 -0.57
C ARG A 177 0.10 38.82 -1.12
N ARG A 178 -0.48 38.13 -2.12
CA ARG A 178 0.21 37.04 -2.85
C ARG A 178 1.47 37.51 -3.58
N GLY A 179 1.48 38.73 -4.12
CA GLY A 179 2.68 39.35 -4.70
C GLY A 179 3.74 39.75 -3.67
N ARG A 180 3.37 39.95 -2.40
CA ARG A 180 4.30 40.31 -1.32
C ARG A 180 4.94 39.09 -0.64
N ASP A 181 4.32 37.92 -0.78
CA ASP A 181 4.87 36.64 -0.31
C ASP A 181 5.59 35.86 -1.44
N GLY A 182 5.64 36.42 -2.67
CA GLY A 182 6.32 35.86 -3.84
C GLY A 182 7.54 36.64 -4.34
N GLU A 183 7.93 37.75 -3.68
CA GLU A 183 9.13 38.56 -4.02
C GLU A 183 10.23 38.53 -2.94
N ASN A 184 10.21 37.58 -2.01
CA ASN A 184 11.35 37.29 -1.13
C ASN A 184 11.70 35.80 -1.18
N SER A 185 12.19 35.37 -2.34
CA SER A 185 13.05 34.21 -2.48
C SER A 185 14.39 34.48 -1.78
N ASP A 186 14.94 33.49 -1.09
CA ASP A 186 16.37 33.37 -0.80
C ASP A 186 17.14 34.65 -0.37
N GLU A 187 17.02 35.05 0.89
CA GLU A 187 18.06 35.86 1.53
C GLU A 187 18.67 35.08 2.70
N ASN A 188 19.69 34.29 2.36
CA ASN A 188 20.61 33.72 3.33
C ASN A 188 21.38 34.88 4.00
N PRO A 189 21.28 35.12 5.33
CA PRO A 189 21.87 36.30 6.00
C PRO A 189 23.42 36.30 6.09
N ARG A 190 24.12 35.60 5.19
CA ARG A 190 25.54 35.26 5.35
C ARG A 190 26.45 35.77 4.22
N ASP A 191 25.91 36.53 3.27
CA ASP A 191 26.68 37.12 2.17
C ASP A 191 27.11 38.57 2.48
N PRO A 192 28.42 38.86 2.61
CA PRO A 192 28.95 40.22 2.84
C PRO A 192 28.55 41.23 1.77
N GLU A 193 28.31 40.78 0.53
CA GLU A 193 27.94 41.65 -0.59
C GLU A 193 26.53 42.23 -0.39
N GLN A 194 25.60 41.44 0.16
CA GLN A 194 24.22 41.88 0.43
C GLN A 194 24.13 42.87 1.59
N VAL A 195 24.92 42.69 2.66
CA VAL A 195 24.96 43.65 3.78
C VAL A 195 25.47 45.00 3.30
N LYS A 196 26.45 45.01 2.38
CA LYS A 196 26.95 46.24 1.76
C LYS A 196 25.86 46.90 0.89
N GLN A 197 25.13 46.14 0.08
CA GLN A 197 24.04 46.67 -0.76
C GLN A 197 22.91 47.30 0.08
N ARG A 198 22.50 46.67 1.19
CA ARG A 198 21.48 47.21 2.10
C ARG A 198 21.94 48.50 2.78
N TYR A 199 23.21 48.58 3.19
CA TYR A 199 23.77 49.80 3.76
C TYR A 199 23.77 50.96 2.75
N GLU A 200 24.18 50.70 1.50
CA GLU A 200 24.14 51.72 0.44
C GLU A 200 22.70 52.17 0.12
N GLN A 201 21.74 51.25 0.15
CA GLN A 201 20.33 51.58 -0.04
C GLN A 201 19.77 52.43 1.11
N CYS A 202 20.16 52.14 2.36
CA CYS A 202 19.82 52.92 3.54
C CYS A 202 20.40 54.35 3.46
N GLN A 203 21.66 54.49 3.02
CA GLN A 203 22.27 55.81 2.80
C GLN A 203 21.53 56.63 1.74
N ARG A 204 21.19 56.00 0.59
CA ARG A 204 20.42 56.65 -0.48
C ARG A 204 19.03 57.10 -0.02
N GLN A 205 18.40 56.38 0.90
CA GLN A 205 17.12 56.78 1.50
C GLN A 205 17.30 57.95 2.48
N CYS A 206 18.33 57.93 3.33
CA CYS A 206 18.62 59.05 4.23
C CYS A 206 18.90 60.35 3.46
N GLU A 207 19.52 60.26 2.28
CA GLU A 207 19.75 61.42 1.39
C GLU A 207 18.47 62.02 0.79
N ARG A 208 17.41 61.23 0.68
CA ARG A 208 16.12 61.68 0.12
C ARG A 208 15.16 62.23 1.17
N GLN A 209 15.34 61.86 2.45
CA GLN A 209 14.36 62.14 3.52
C GLN A 209 14.63 63.39 4.36
N GLY A 210 15.78 64.07 4.25
CA GLY A 210 15.98 65.34 4.97
C GLY A 210 17.32 66.02 4.70
N ARG A 211 17.43 67.31 5.03
CA ARG A 211 18.67 68.11 4.94
C ARG A 211 19.13 68.52 6.34
N GLY A 212 20.42 68.33 6.64
CA GLY A 212 21.04 68.83 7.88
C GLY A 212 21.19 67.77 8.99
N GLN A 213 20.93 68.14 10.25
CA GLN A 213 21.21 67.28 11.42
C GLN A 213 20.43 65.96 11.41
N GLU A 214 19.18 65.96 10.94
CA GLU A 214 18.37 64.73 10.82
C GLU A 214 18.96 63.72 9.85
N GLN A 215 19.58 64.20 8.77
CA GLN A 215 20.28 63.35 7.79
C GLN A 215 21.52 62.69 8.41
N GLN A 216 22.25 63.40 9.28
CA GLN A 216 23.39 62.85 10.00
C GLN A 216 22.99 61.80 11.02
N VAL A 217 21.89 62.02 11.74
CA VAL A 217 21.33 61.02 12.67
C VAL A 217 20.88 59.77 11.92
N CYS A 218 20.22 59.94 10.76
CA CYS A 218 19.82 58.84 9.88
C CYS A 218 21.03 58.02 9.39
N ARG A 219 22.08 58.69 8.90
CA ARG A 219 23.31 58.02 8.45
C ARG A 219 24.01 57.24 9.57
N ARG A 220 24.10 57.80 10.78
CA ARG A 220 24.64 57.09 11.95
C ARG A 220 23.84 55.83 12.30
N ARG A 221 22.51 55.88 12.13
CA ARG A 221 21.65 54.72 12.37
C ARG A 221 21.87 53.61 11.34
N CYS A 222 22.02 53.96 10.07
CA CYS A 222 22.40 53.00 9.02
C CYS A 222 23.77 52.36 9.30
N GLU A 223 24.75 53.13 9.78
CA GLU A 223 26.08 52.62 10.14
C GLU A 223 26.02 51.62 11.31
N GLN A 224 25.30 51.96 12.38
CA GLN A 224 25.13 51.06 13.52
C GLN A 224 24.46 49.75 13.13
N GLN A 225 23.50 49.79 12.19
CA GLN A 225 22.81 48.60 11.72
C GLN A 225 23.73 47.70 10.88
N ARG A 226 24.51 48.28 9.97
CA ARG A 226 25.56 47.54 9.23
C ARG A 226 26.57 46.89 10.18
N GLU A 227 27.05 47.62 11.18
CA GLU A 227 28.00 47.07 12.17
C GLU A 227 27.39 45.93 12.99
N ARG A 228 26.10 46.01 13.32
CA ARG A 228 25.38 44.96 14.05
C ARG A 228 25.23 43.69 13.21
N GLU A 229 24.85 43.84 11.95
CA GLU A 229 24.71 42.73 10.99
C GLU A 229 26.08 42.09 10.68
N GLU A 230 27.14 42.88 10.50
CA GLU A 230 28.51 42.39 10.34
C GLU A 230 29.00 41.66 11.62
N ARG A 231 28.64 42.14 12.82
CA ARG A 231 28.98 41.46 14.09
C ARG A 231 28.21 40.15 14.28
N GLU A 232 26.94 40.08 13.87
CA GLU A 232 26.14 38.86 13.92
C GLU A 232 26.65 37.82 12.91
N SER A 233 27.04 38.26 11.70
CA SER A 233 27.69 37.41 10.69
C SER A 233 29.07 36.90 11.17
N ARG A 234 29.85 37.73 11.86
CA ARG A 234 31.11 37.31 12.52
C ARG A 234 30.88 36.36 13.70
N ARG A 235 29.79 36.50 14.46
CA ARG A 235 29.42 35.58 15.56
C ARG A 235 28.99 34.21 15.03
N GLY A 236 28.32 34.16 13.88
CA GLY A 236 27.98 32.90 13.18
C GLY A 236 29.17 32.20 12.52
N ARG A 237 30.26 32.91 12.20
CA ARG A 237 31.53 32.34 11.69
C ARG A 237 32.56 31.98 12.78
N ASN A 238 32.32 32.32 14.04
CA ASN A 238 33.25 32.09 15.16
C ASN A 238 32.86 30.92 16.08
N GLN A 239 32.13 29.92 15.59
CA GLN A 239 32.39 28.54 16.01
C GLN A 239 33.60 28.09 15.19
N ARG A 240 34.80 28.16 15.77
CA ARG A 240 36.03 27.72 15.10
C ARG A 240 35.90 26.23 14.79
N ASP A 241 35.75 25.90 13.51
CA ASP A 241 35.71 24.53 12.99
C ASP A 241 36.78 23.66 13.70
N PRO A 242 36.37 22.62 14.46
CA PRO A 242 37.29 21.71 15.15
C PRO A 242 38.35 21.16 14.21
N GLN A 243 38.02 21.01 12.92
CA GLN A 243 38.92 20.50 11.90
C GLN A 243 40.05 21.50 11.59
N GLN A 244 39.77 22.80 11.56
CA GLN A 244 40.81 23.82 11.43
C GLN A 244 41.72 23.89 12.65
N GLN A 245 41.18 23.71 13.87
CA GLN A 245 41.98 23.67 15.09
C GLN A 245 42.92 22.45 15.12
N HIS A 246 42.43 21.29 14.68
CA HIS A 246 43.25 20.09 14.55
C HIS A 246 44.39 20.28 13.55
N GLN A 247 44.11 20.86 12.38
CA GLN A 247 45.14 21.15 11.36
C GLN A 247 46.20 22.15 11.85
N GLN A 248 45.80 23.18 12.62
CA GLN A 248 46.77 24.10 13.23
C GLN A 248 47.63 23.41 14.29
N CYS A 249 47.05 22.54 15.11
CA CYS A 249 47.78 21.75 16.11
C CYS A 249 48.82 20.83 15.44
N GLN A 250 48.43 20.13 14.36
CA GLN A 250 49.33 19.27 13.60
C GLN A 250 50.50 20.04 12.98
N ARG A 251 50.23 21.20 12.36
CA ARG A 251 51.28 22.07 11.81
C ARG A 251 52.23 22.58 12.89
N ARG A 252 51.73 22.91 14.08
CA ARG A 252 52.57 23.37 15.19
C ARG A 252 53.45 22.24 15.74
N CYS A 253 52.93 21.02 15.84
CA CYS A 253 53.73 19.84 16.18
C CYS A 253 54.82 19.58 15.15
N GLN A 254 54.57 19.85 13.86
CA GLN A 254 55.59 19.68 12.83
C GLN A 254 56.75 20.67 12.96
N VAL A 255 56.47 21.92 13.34
CA VAL A 255 57.47 23.00 13.36
C VAL A 255 58.23 23.11 14.70
N GLN A 256 57.58 22.80 15.83
CA GLN A 256 58.17 23.05 17.15
C GLN A 256 58.93 21.85 17.76
N GLU A 257 58.69 20.62 17.29
CA GLU A 257 59.32 19.43 17.85
C GLU A 257 60.50 18.96 16.99
N GLN A 258 61.69 18.89 17.59
CA GLN A 258 62.94 18.60 16.87
C GLN A 258 63.21 17.09 16.66
N THR A 259 62.48 16.21 17.34
CA THR A 259 62.73 14.76 17.33
C THR A 259 61.49 13.98 16.82
N PRO A 260 61.65 12.98 15.93
CA PRO A 260 60.52 12.26 15.33
C PRO A 260 59.58 11.60 16.35
N GLN A 261 60.10 11.12 17.47
CA GLN A 261 59.29 10.52 18.55
C GLN A 261 58.41 11.55 19.27
N ARG A 262 58.94 12.75 19.55
CA ARG A 262 58.15 13.83 20.18
C ARG A 262 57.10 14.40 19.24
N GLN A 263 57.42 14.45 17.95
CA GLN A 263 56.48 14.84 16.90
C GLN A 263 55.27 13.90 16.85
N ARG A 264 55.51 12.57 16.92
CA ARG A 264 54.43 11.56 16.98
C ARG A 264 53.58 11.68 18.25
N GLN A 265 54.19 11.87 19.42
CA GLN A 265 53.44 12.08 20.67
C GLN A 265 52.61 13.36 20.63
N CYS A 266 53.15 14.45 20.06
CA CYS A 266 52.42 15.71 19.90
C CYS A 266 51.22 15.54 18.95
N GLN A 267 51.40 14.85 17.82
CA GLN A 267 50.32 14.56 16.87
C GLN A 267 49.21 13.70 17.50
N GLN A 268 49.56 12.65 18.25
CA GLN A 268 48.57 11.83 18.96
C GLN A 268 47.77 12.64 19.98
N ARG A 269 48.41 13.62 20.65
CA ARG A 269 47.74 14.50 21.59
C ARG A 269 46.76 15.46 20.90
N CYS A 270 47.13 16.01 19.73
CA CYS A 270 46.24 16.82 18.90
C CYS A 270 45.02 16.01 18.42
N GLU A 271 45.23 14.77 17.98
CA GLU A 271 44.16 13.91 17.48
C GLU A 271 43.20 13.49 18.60
N ARG A 272 43.72 13.21 19.80
CA ARG A 272 42.89 12.92 20.98
C ARG A 272 42.04 14.13 21.37
N GLN A 273 42.60 15.33 21.35
CA GLN A 273 41.83 16.56 21.65
C GLN A 273 40.76 16.84 20.60
N TYR A 274 41.05 16.62 19.32
CA TYR A 274 40.06 16.73 18.24
C TYR A 274 38.91 15.73 18.42
N ARG A 275 39.23 14.46 18.76
CA ARG A 275 38.22 13.43 19.05
C ARG A 275 37.39 13.75 20.30
N GLU A 276 37.99 14.31 21.34
CA GLU A 276 37.28 14.72 22.56
C GLU A 276 36.37 15.93 22.32
N GLN A 277 36.78 16.89 21.49
CA GLN A 277 35.93 18.01 21.09
C GLN A 277 34.77 17.57 20.19
N GLN A 278 35.03 16.70 19.21
CA GLN A 278 34.00 16.03 18.42
C GLN A 278 32.98 15.31 19.32
N ARG A 279 33.44 14.56 20.34
CA ARG A 279 32.55 13.90 21.31
C ARG A 279 31.73 14.88 22.17
N ARG A 280 32.27 16.06 22.47
CA ARG A 280 31.56 17.10 23.25
C ARG A 280 30.53 17.86 22.41
N GLU A 281 30.80 18.06 21.11
CA GLU A 281 29.82 18.61 20.16
C GLU A 281 28.71 17.59 19.85
N TRP A 282 29.05 16.34 19.56
CA TRP A 282 28.10 15.23 19.40
C TRP A 282 27.43 14.75 20.71
N GLY A 283 27.86 15.28 21.86
CA GLY A 283 27.35 14.97 23.19
C GLY A 283 26.46 16.05 23.80
N ARG A 284 26.32 17.22 23.14
CA ARG A 284 25.41 18.30 23.57
C ARG A 284 24.03 18.29 22.91
N GLU A 285 23.79 17.33 22.00
CA GLU A 285 22.45 16.81 21.67
C GLU A 285 22.13 15.53 22.47
N GLY A 286 22.70 15.40 23.67
CA GLY A 286 22.36 14.37 24.64
C GLY A 286 21.07 14.70 25.39
N SER A 287 19.95 14.76 24.66
CA SER A 287 18.63 14.52 25.26
C SER A 287 18.52 13.01 25.57
N PRO A 288 17.68 12.54 26.51
CA PRO A 288 17.61 11.13 26.96
C PRO A 288 17.38 10.04 25.88
N HIS A 289 17.27 10.41 24.60
CA HIS A 289 16.94 9.54 23.48
C HIS A 289 18.07 8.61 22.99
N ARG A 290 19.35 8.82 23.34
CA ARG A 290 20.44 8.04 22.72
C ARG A 290 20.64 6.65 23.32
N GLU A 291 20.33 6.45 24.61
CA GLU A 291 20.28 5.11 25.23
C GLU A 291 19.03 4.34 24.77
N SER A 292 17.90 5.02 24.56
CA SER A 292 16.68 4.43 24.00
C SER A 292 16.89 3.93 22.57
N ARG A 293 17.62 4.68 21.73
CA ARG A 293 17.84 4.31 20.31
C ARG A 293 18.67 3.03 20.14
N GLY A 294 19.69 2.81 20.97
CA GLY A 294 20.46 1.56 20.96
C GLY A 294 19.64 0.35 21.42
N ARG A 295 18.81 0.53 22.47
CA ARG A 295 17.90 -0.51 22.98
C ARG A 295 16.74 -0.80 22.01
N GLU A 296 16.21 0.23 21.34
CA GLU A 296 15.19 0.14 20.30
C GLU A 296 15.73 -0.58 19.05
N GLU A 297 16.95 -0.25 18.59
CA GLU A 297 17.61 -0.95 17.47
C GLU A 297 17.91 -2.42 17.82
N GLU A 298 18.27 -2.70 19.07
CA GLU A 298 18.48 -4.07 19.57
C GLU A 298 17.16 -4.85 19.72
N GLN A 299 16.08 -4.21 20.18
CA GLN A 299 14.73 -4.80 20.19
C GLN A 299 14.21 -5.07 18.78
N MET A 300 14.48 -4.19 17.81
CA MET A 300 14.07 -4.41 16.40
C MET A 300 14.77 -5.61 15.77
N ARG A 301 16.04 -5.88 16.12
CA ARG A 301 16.76 -7.08 15.63
C ARG A 301 16.10 -8.38 16.09
N HIS A 302 15.57 -8.38 17.31
CA HIS A 302 14.90 -9.53 17.95
C HIS A 302 13.39 -9.57 17.73
N ASN A 303 12.79 -8.52 17.13
CA ASN A 303 11.37 -8.51 16.81
C ASN A 303 11.08 -9.49 15.66
N PRO A 304 10.33 -10.59 15.91
CA PRO A 304 10.13 -11.64 14.91
C PRO A 304 9.13 -11.23 13.81
N PHE A 305 8.35 -10.18 14.03
CA PHE A 305 7.35 -9.69 13.09
C PHE A 305 7.89 -8.61 12.13
N TYR A 306 9.08 -8.08 12.41
CA TYR A 306 9.72 -7.03 11.64
C TYR A 306 10.83 -7.58 10.74
N PHE A 307 10.82 -7.17 9.48
CA PHE A 307 11.78 -7.56 8.46
C PHE A 307 12.35 -6.32 7.78
N HIS A 308 13.60 -5.99 8.09
CA HIS A 308 14.29 -4.85 7.49
C HIS A 308 14.53 -5.06 5.99
N ALA A 309 14.48 -3.98 5.19
CA ALA A 309 14.64 -4.02 3.73
C ALA A 309 15.91 -4.76 3.23
N GLN A 310 16.99 -4.77 4.03
CA GLN A 310 18.24 -5.50 3.70
C GLN A 310 18.13 -7.02 3.78
N ARG A 311 17.05 -7.57 4.34
CA ARG A 311 16.80 -9.01 4.40
C ARG A 311 16.25 -9.57 3.09
N PHE A 312 15.89 -8.70 2.16
CA PHE A 312 15.62 -9.09 0.80
C PHE A 312 16.91 -9.52 0.11
N GLN A 313 16.90 -10.73 -0.43
CA GLN A 313 18.02 -11.29 -1.15
C GLN A 313 17.70 -11.29 -2.65
N SER A 314 18.65 -10.82 -3.47
CA SER A 314 18.50 -10.86 -4.91
C SER A 314 18.60 -12.30 -5.40
N ALA A 315 17.50 -12.83 -5.93
CA ALA A 315 17.51 -14.09 -6.68
C ALA A 315 18.15 -13.88 -8.05
N TYR A 316 17.81 -12.76 -8.68
CA TYR A 316 18.34 -12.36 -9.98
C TYR A 316 18.73 -10.89 -9.93
N ARG A 317 19.90 -10.58 -10.49
CA ARG A 317 20.43 -9.23 -10.56
C ARG A 317 21.09 -9.03 -11.92
N SER A 318 20.67 -7.99 -12.63
CA SER A 318 21.37 -7.45 -13.79
C SER A 318 21.66 -5.96 -13.55
N GLU A 319 22.35 -5.31 -14.48
CA GLU A 319 22.50 -3.84 -14.47
C GLU A 319 21.14 -3.13 -14.56
N GLU A 320 20.16 -3.78 -15.20
CA GLU A 320 18.87 -3.18 -15.55
C GLU A 320 17.77 -3.40 -14.50
N GLY A 321 18.01 -4.24 -13.50
CA GLY A 321 17.04 -4.46 -12.44
C GLY A 321 17.39 -5.60 -11.51
N HIS A 322 16.49 -5.89 -10.59
CA HIS A 322 16.62 -7.02 -9.68
C HIS A 322 15.27 -7.58 -9.26
N VAL A 323 15.26 -8.89 -9.04
CA VAL A 323 14.19 -9.61 -8.38
C VAL A 323 14.69 -10.05 -7.01
N LYS A 324 13.99 -9.60 -5.97
CA LYS A 324 14.38 -9.79 -4.58
C LYS A 324 13.34 -10.58 -3.83
N TYR A 325 13.78 -11.57 -3.08
CA TYR A 325 12.94 -12.41 -2.24
C TYR A 325 13.19 -12.10 -0.77
N LEU A 326 12.11 -11.93 0.00
CA LEU A 326 12.22 -11.90 1.44
C LEU A 326 12.55 -13.31 1.95
N GLU A 327 13.34 -13.42 3.02
CA GLU A 327 13.52 -14.68 3.75
C GLU A 327 12.17 -15.29 4.17
N ARG A 328 12.14 -16.59 4.47
CA ARG A 328 10.89 -17.21 4.94
C ARG A 328 10.45 -16.60 6.26
N PHE A 329 9.13 -16.47 6.43
CA PHE A 329 8.57 -16.03 7.70
C PHE A 329 8.94 -16.97 8.88
N THR A 330 9.01 -18.28 8.61
CA THR A 330 9.35 -19.31 9.60
C THR A 330 10.84 -19.42 9.93
N GLU A 331 11.74 -18.76 9.19
CA GLU A 331 13.18 -18.75 9.53
C GLU A 331 13.47 -17.97 10.80
N ARG A 332 12.62 -16.99 11.14
CA ARG A 332 12.76 -16.19 12.37
C ARG A 332 11.98 -16.73 13.54
N THR A 333 10.79 -17.30 13.29
CA THR A 333 9.90 -17.74 14.35
C THR A 333 8.88 -18.76 13.86
N ASP A 334 8.54 -19.72 14.71
CA ASP A 334 7.41 -20.62 14.48
C ASP A 334 6.04 -19.92 14.60
N LEU A 335 5.99 -18.69 15.17
CA LEU A 335 4.77 -17.92 15.32
C LEU A 335 4.13 -17.55 13.97
N LEU A 336 4.93 -17.53 12.90
CA LEU A 336 4.48 -17.21 11.55
C LEU A 336 4.27 -18.46 10.68
N ARG A 337 4.17 -19.66 11.28
CA ARG A 337 3.89 -20.90 10.54
C ARG A 337 2.57 -20.85 9.76
N GLY A 338 1.58 -20.11 10.26
CA GLY A 338 0.29 -19.92 9.57
C GLY A 338 0.38 -19.21 8.21
N ILE A 339 1.54 -18.65 7.86
CA ILE A 339 1.82 -18.02 6.56
C ILE A 339 3.07 -18.59 5.90
N GLU A 340 3.46 -19.83 6.22
CA GLU A 340 4.70 -20.45 5.72
C GLU A 340 4.74 -20.64 4.19
N ASP A 341 3.58 -20.80 3.58
CA ASP A 341 3.40 -21.00 2.13
C ASP A 341 3.49 -19.69 1.33
N TYR A 342 3.61 -18.56 2.03
CA TYR A 342 3.62 -17.25 1.43
C TYR A 342 5.02 -16.65 1.36
N ARG A 343 5.32 -15.97 0.26
CA ARG A 343 6.58 -15.25 0.04
C ARG A 343 6.34 -13.84 -0.49
N VAL A 344 7.15 -12.89 -0.04
CA VAL A 344 7.15 -11.52 -0.55
C VAL A 344 8.30 -11.36 -1.55
N VAL A 345 7.97 -10.85 -2.73
CA VAL A 345 8.93 -10.62 -3.81
C VAL A 345 8.84 -9.17 -4.28
N ILE A 346 9.99 -8.56 -4.53
CA ILE A 346 10.09 -7.22 -5.12
C ILE A 346 10.73 -7.34 -6.50
N LEU A 347 10.06 -6.79 -7.51
CA LEU A 347 10.64 -6.55 -8.82
C LEU A 347 10.95 -5.06 -8.93
N ASP A 348 12.22 -4.72 -9.09
CA ASP A 348 12.69 -3.38 -9.38
C ASP A 348 13.35 -3.36 -10.77
N ALA A 349 12.89 -2.49 -11.65
CA ALA A 349 13.39 -2.39 -13.02
C ALA A 349 13.65 -0.94 -13.45
N ASN A 350 14.76 -0.73 -14.15
CA ASN A 350 15.11 0.56 -14.73
C ASN A 350 14.11 0.99 -15.82
N PRO A 351 14.17 2.25 -16.29
CA PRO A 351 13.44 2.68 -17.48
C PRO A 351 13.87 1.88 -18.73
N ASN A 352 12.94 1.68 -19.67
CA ASN A 352 13.15 0.97 -20.95
C ASN A 352 13.66 -0.48 -20.82
N THR A 353 13.05 -1.26 -19.93
CA THR A 353 13.46 -2.64 -19.67
C THR A 353 12.38 -3.65 -20.02
N PHE A 354 12.82 -4.88 -20.29
CA PHE A 354 12.00 -6.06 -20.54
C PHE A 354 12.47 -7.20 -19.62
N MET A 355 11.56 -7.75 -18.82
CA MET A 355 11.80 -8.97 -18.04
C MET A 355 11.43 -10.18 -18.89
N LEU A 356 12.32 -11.18 -18.95
CA LEU A 356 12.15 -12.35 -19.80
C LEU A 356 10.88 -13.17 -19.44
N PRO A 357 10.26 -13.85 -20.42
CA PRO A 357 9.12 -14.73 -20.17
C PRO A 357 9.47 -15.89 -19.24
N HIS A 358 8.72 -16.01 -18.16
CA HIS A 358 8.86 -17.08 -17.17
C HIS A 358 7.52 -17.44 -16.57
N HIS A 359 7.40 -18.66 -16.04
CA HIS A 359 6.29 -19.05 -15.19
C HIS A 359 6.80 -19.52 -13.83
N LYS A 360 5.89 -19.74 -12.89
CA LYS A 360 6.20 -20.11 -11.50
C LYS A 360 5.18 -21.11 -11.00
N ASP A 361 5.60 -21.99 -10.09
CA ASP A 361 4.74 -22.94 -9.39
C ASP A 361 4.03 -22.32 -8.17
N ALA A 362 3.62 -21.07 -8.32
CA ALA A 362 2.99 -20.29 -7.26
C ALA A 362 1.92 -19.35 -7.83
N ASP A 363 0.78 -19.28 -7.15
CA ASP A 363 -0.17 -18.21 -7.37
C ASP A 363 0.43 -16.89 -6.88
N CYS A 364 0.14 -15.80 -7.57
CA CYS A 364 0.74 -14.51 -7.28
C CYS A 364 -0.31 -13.39 -7.34
N VAL A 365 -0.33 -12.53 -6.34
CA VAL A 365 -0.98 -11.23 -6.41
C VAL A 365 0.09 -10.16 -6.31
N LEU A 366 0.09 -9.22 -7.25
CA LEU A 366 1.05 -8.12 -7.26
C LEU A 366 0.36 -6.77 -7.22
N VAL A 367 1.06 -5.78 -6.69
CA VAL A 367 0.68 -4.37 -6.72
C VAL A 367 1.84 -3.53 -7.27
N VAL A 368 1.53 -2.61 -8.18
CA VAL A 368 2.52 -1.63 -8.67
C VAL A 368 2.67 -0.52 -7.64
N THR A 369 3.83 -0.41 -7.01
CA THR A 369 4.09 0.58 -5.95
C THR A 369 4.73 1.87 -6.48
N SER A 370 5.43 1.80 -7.61
CA SER A 370 6.09 2.93 -8.30
C SER A 370 6.15 2.67 -9.80
N GLY A 371 6.06 3.71 -10.63
CA GLY A 371 6.15 3.59 -12.07
C GLY A 371 4.90 3.01 -12.74
N ARG A 372 5.09 2.61 -14.01
CA ARG A 372 4.08 2.00 -14.88
C ARG A 372 4.67 0.76 -15.53
N ALA A 373 3.82 -0.19 -15.85
CA ALA A 373 4.25 -1.42 -16.50
C ALA A 373 3.25 -1.89 -17.54
N THR A 374 3.71 -2.66 -18.50
CA THR A 374 2.83 -3.56 -19.25
C THR A 374 3.17 -5.00 -18.87
N ILE A 375 2.20 -5.70 -18.28
CA ILE A 375 2.29 -7.13 -18.00
C ILE A 375 1.60 -7.91 -19.12
N ASN A 376 2.21 -9.00 -19.54
CA ASN A 376 1.65 -9.91 -20.53
C ASN A 376 1.55 -11.30 -19.92
N LEU A 377 0.36 -11.87 -19.96
CA LEU A 377 0.03 -13.19 -19.44
C LEU A 377 -0.25 -14.11 -20.62
N VAL A 378 0.53 -15.17 -20.74
CA VAL A 378 0.48 -16.14 -21.84
C VAL A 378 0.10 -17.51 -21.28
N SER A 379 -0.94 -18.09 -21.86
CA SER A 379 -1.37 -19.47 -21.65
C SER A 379 -1.57 -20.15 -23.01
N GLN A 380 -1.80 -21.47 -23.01
CA GLN A 380 -1.89 -22.28 -24.22
C GLN A 380 -2.83 -21.71 -25.30
N GLU A 381 -3.97 -21.16 -24.91
CA GLU A 381 -5.03 -20.73 -25.84
C GLU A 381 -5.12 -19.21 -26.00
N ARG A 382 -4.44 -18.43 -25.16
CA ARG A 382 -4.63 -16.98 -25.10
C ARG A 382 -3.40 -16.23 -24.60
N ARG A 383 -3.29 -14.99 -25.07
CA ARG A 383 -2.41 -13.96 -24.54
C ARG A 383 -3.24 -12.75 -24.12
N GLU A 384 -3.10 -12.35 -22.87
CA GLU A 384 -3.73 -11.15 -22.31
C GLU A 384 -2.64 -10.14 -21.95
N SER A 385 -2.81 -8.87 -22.32
CA SER A 385 -1.83 -7.81 -22.09
C SER A 385 -2.51 -6.67 -21.34
N TYR A 386 -1.89 -6.17 -20.28
CA TYR A 386 -2.46 -5.13 -19.43
C TYR A 386 -1.44 -4.03 -19.13
N ASN A 387 -1.86 -2.78 -19.30
CA ASN A 387 -1.12 -1.62 -18.79
C ASN A 387 -1.51 -1.41 -17.33
N LEU A 388 -0.51 -1.37 -16.46
CA LEU A 388 -0.64 -1.21 -15.03
C LEU A 388 -0.03 0.12 -14.60
N GLU A 389 -0.73 0.82 -13.73
CA GLU A 389 -0.26 2.03 -13.09
C GLU A 389 -0.08 1.83 -11.58
N ARG A 390 0.57 2.79 -10.93
CA ARG A 390 0.76 2.78 -9.49
C ARG A 390 -0.57 2.65 -8.73
N GLY A 391 -0.69 1.56 -7.96
CA GLY A 391 -1.88 1.19 -7.19
C GLY A 391 -2.74 0.11 -7.88
N ASP A 392 -2.39 -0.29 -9.11
CA ASP A 392 -3.06 -1.40 -9.77
C ASP A 392 -2.60 -2.74 -9.21
N VAL A 393 -3.57 -3.63 -9.04
CA VAL A 393 -3.43 -4.98 -8.49
C VAL A 393 -3.84 -5.99 -9.55
N ILE A 394 -3.05 -7.04 -9.73
CA ILE A 394 -3.41 -8.14 -10.65
C ILE A 394 -3.00 -9.48 -10.05
N ARG A 395 -3.84 -10.50 -10.26
CA ARG A 395 -3.49 -11.88 -9.98
C ARG A 395 -2.85 -12.50 -11.20
N VAL A 396 -1.80 -13.27 -10.98
CA VAL A 396 -1.16 -14.13 -11.97
C VAL A 396 -1.25 -15.57 -11.45
N PRO A 397 -2.10 -16.42 -12.08
CA PRO A 397 -2.24 -17.81 -11.67
C PRO A 397 -0.95 -18.61 -11.81
N ALA A 398 -0.77 -19.62 -10.96
CA ALA A 398 0.34 -20.55 -11.07
C ALA A 398 0.45 -21.16 -12.48
N GLY A 399 1.68 -21.33 -12.99
CA GLY A 399 1.95 -21.87 -14.33
C GLY A 399 1.69 -20.89 -15.49
N THR A 400 1.13 -19.71 -15.25
CA THR A 400 0.96 -18.69 -16.30
C THR A 400 2.32 -18.11 -16.68
N THR A 401 2.65 -18.10 -17.98
CA THR A 401 3.88 -17.46 -18.46
C THR A 401 3.68 -15.94 -18.47
N GLU A 402 4.46 -15.22 -17.67
CA GLU A 402 4.44 -13.76 -17.58
C GLU A 402 5.71 -13.13 -18.13
N TYR A 403 5.57 -11.97 -18.78
CA TYR A 403 6.67 -11.04 -19.01
C TYR A 403 6.22 -9.61 -18.76
N VAL A 404 7.14 -8.79 -18.27
CA VAL A 404 6.86 -7.42 -17.81
C VAL A 404 7.76 -6.45 -18.55
N THR A 405 7.20 -5.29 -18.90
CA THR A 405 7.94 -4.20 -19.52
C THR A 405 7.80 -2.91 -18.73
N ASN A 406 8.91 -2.19 -18.59
CA ASN A 406 8.90 -0.79 -18.18
C ASN A 406 9.15 0.07 -19.42
N GLN A 407 8.06 0.60 -19.99
CA GLN A 407 8.12 1.48 -21.16
C GLN A 407 8.50 2.93 -20.81
N ASP A 408 8.51 3.30 -19.52
CA ASP A 408 8.87 4.64 -19.13
C ASP A 408 10.34 4.95 -19.47
N SER A 409 10.64 6.21 -19.76
CA SER A 409 11.97 6.67 -20.12
C SER A 409 12.77 7.21 -18.95
N ASN A 410 12.10 7.56 -17.85
CA ASN A 410 12.69 8.26 -16.71
C ASN A 410 12.36 7.57 -15.38
N GLU A 411 11.16 6.99 -15.26
CA GLU A 411 10.68 6.42 -14.01
C GLU A 411 11.07 4.93 -13.87
N ARG A 412 11.61 4.57 -12.70
CA ARG A 412 11.83 3.17 -12.33
C ARG A 412 10.50 2.51 -11.98
N LEU A 413 10.36 1.25 -12.36
CA LEU A 413 9.23 0.41 -11.99
C LEU A 413 9.55 -0.34 -10.70
N GLN A 414 8.61 -0.32 -9.75
CA GLN A 414 8.62 -1.22 -8.60
C GLN A 414 7.27 -1.94 -8.49
N MET A 415 7.33 -3.26 -8.40
CA MET A 415 6.19 -4.11 -8.05
C MET A 415 6.50 -4.91 -6.80
N VAL A 416 5.51 -5.01 -5.91
CA VAL A 416 5.57 -5.92 -4.77
C VAL A 416 4.58 -7.04 -5.02
N LYS A 417 5.03 -8.27 -4.85
CA LYS A 417 4.27 -9.49 -5.11
C LYS A 417 4.15 -10.29 -3.81
N LEU A 418 2.96 -10.83 -3.56
CA LEU A 418 2.73 -11.92 -2.62
C LEU A 418 2.53 -13.21 -3.43
N LEU A 419 3.38 -14.20 -3.19
CA LEU A 419 3.32 -15.51 -3.83
C LEU A 419 2.81 -16.54 -2.82
N GLN A 420 1.99 -17.49 -3.27
CA GLN A 420 1.53 -18.65 -2.53
C GLN A 420 1.98 -19.92 -3.27
N SER A 421 2.83 -20.73 -2.66
CA SER A 421 3.38 -21.94 -3.29
C SER A 421 2.31 -23.00 -3.53
N VAL A 422 2.37 -23.70 -4.68
CA VAL A 422 1.49 -24.86 -4.97
C VAL A 422 2.13 -26.17 -4.51
N ASN A 423 3.41 -26.39 -4.80
CA ASN A 423 4.04 -27.70 -4.62
C ASN A 423 4.65 -27.91 -3.24
N THR A 424 5.41 -26.95 -2.73
CA THR A 424 6.24 -27.16 -1.55
C THR A 424 6.04 -26.05 -0.52
N PRO A 425 5.18 -26.29 0.49
CA PRO A 425 5.00 -25.44 1.66
C PRO A 425 6.32 -25.07 2.32
N GLY A 426 6.77 -23.81 2.20
CA GLY A 426 7.91 -23.26 2.95
C GLY A 426 9.24 -24.04 2.95
N GLN A 427 9.43 -25.11 2.17
CA GLN A 427 10.69 -25.87 2.11
C GLN A 427 11.50 -25.47 0.89
N PHE A 428 12.24 -24.39 1.06
CA PHE A 428 13.31 -23.92 0.19
C PHE A 428 14.65 -24.51 0.64
N ARG A 429 14.76 -25.84 0.66
CA ARG A 429 15.96 -26.53 1.16
C ARG A 429 16.73 -27.21 0.03
N ASP A 430 17.99 -26.83 -0.11
CA ASP A 430 19.05 -27.83 -0.06
C ASP A 430 19.85 -27.62 1.25
N LYS A 431 20.46 -28.70 1.76
CA LYS A 431 21.42 -28.70 2.87
C LYS A 431 22.83 -28.32 2.41
N SER A 432 23.00 -27.99 1.14
CA SER A 432 24.08 -27.15 0.63
C SER A 432 23.62 -25.69 0.75
N ASP A 433 24.51 -24.73 1.03
CA ASP A 433 24.22 -23.30 1.13
C ASP A 433 23.76 -22.64 -0.21
N GLN A 434 22.91 -23.33 -0.99
CA GLN A 434 22.39 -22.88 -2.28
C GLN A 434 20.87 -22.76 -2.21
N PHE A 435 20.43 -21.50 -2.17
CA PHE A 435 19.06 -21.05 -2.08
C PHE A 435 18.18 -21.66 -3.18
N VAL A 436 17.23 -22.51 -2.82
CA VAL A 436 16.12 -22.83 -3.72
C VAL A 436 15.13 -21.67 -3.62
N VAL A 437 15.21 -20.73 -4.54
CA VAL A 437 14.15 -19.72 -4.77
C VAL A 437 12.93 -20.47 -5.30
N LEU A 438 11.72 -19.91 -5.16
CA LEU A 438 10.57 -20.39 -5.95
C LEU A 438 11.03 -20.58 -7.40
N GLN A 439 10.76 -21.74 -8.00
CA GLN A 439 11.31 -22.06 -9.31
C GLN A 439 10.63 -21.15 -10.34
N GLU A 440 11.28 -20.03 -10.65
CA GLU A 440 10.96 -19.26 -11.84
C GLU A 440 11.53 -20.03 -13.03
N TYR A 441 10.63 -20.60 -13.83
CA TYR A 441 10.96 -21.40 -15.00
C TYR A 441 11.06 -20.49 -16.22
N TYR A 442 12.28 -20.21 -16.65
CA TYR A 442 12.58 -19.38 -17.81
C TYR A 442 12.64 -20.20 -19.08
N ALA A 443 11.83 -19.85 -20.09
CA ALA A 443 11.87 -20.51 -21.40
C ALA A 443 13.03 -19.97 -22.26
N ALA A 444 13.25 -18.66 -22.17
CA ALA A 444 14.45 -17.99 -22.66
C ALA A 444 15.30 -17.66 -21.43
N GLY A 445 16.39 -18.40 -21.25
CA GLY A 445 17.28 -18.24 -20.12
C GLY A 445 18.23 -17.06 -20.28
N ALA A 446 19.11 -16.95 -19.30
CA ALA A 446 20.32 -16.15 -19.29
C ALA A 446 21.47 -17.03 -18.78
N GLN A 447 22.65 -16.45 -18.55
CA GLN A 447 23.74 -17.19 -17.89
C GLN A 447 23.28 -17.76 -16.54
N HIS A 448 22.53 -16.98 -15.76
CA HIS A 448 21.83 -17.41 -14.55
C HIS A 448 20.53 -16.62 -14.43
N PRO A 449 19.34 -17.26 -14.43
CA PRO A 449 19.09 -18.70 -14.56
C PRO A 449 19.12 -19.18 -16.02
N GLU A 450 19.52 -20.43 -16.21
CA GLU A 450 19.45 -21.11 -17.50
C GLU A 450 18.01 -21.33 -17.98
N SER A 451 17.84 -21.59 -19.28
CA SER A 451 16.54 -22.01 -19.81
C SER A 451 16.22 -23.42 -19.34
N TYR A 452 14.99 -23.68 -18.89
CA TYR A 452 14.58 -25.05 -18.58
C TYR A 452 14.62 -25.98 -19.81
N LEU A 453 14.72 -25.43 -21.03
CA LEU A 453 14.87 -26.23 -22.24
C LEU A 453 16.21 -26.96 -22.27
N SER A 454 17.26 -26.43 -21.61
CA SER A 454 18.58 -27.08 -21.55
C SER A 454 18.57 -28.42 -20.80
N ALA A 455 17.54 -28.67 -19.98
CA ALA A 455 17.38 -29.92 -19.25
C ALA A 455 16.89 -31.09 -20.13
N PHE A 456 16.32 -30.83 -21.31
CA PHE A 456 15.91 -31.88 -22.24
C PHE A 456 17.09 -32.34 -23.10
N SER A 457 17.13 -33.63 -23.43
CA SER A 457 18.16 -34.14 -24.33
C SER A 457 18.01 -33.54 -25.73
N GLU A 458 19.14 -33.39 -26.41
CA GLU A 458 19.20 -32.86 -27.78
C GLU A 458 18.23 -33.59 -28.72
N ASP A 459 18.25 -34.93 -28.74
CA ASP A 459 17.33 -35.76 -29.53
C ASP A 459 15.84 -35.41 -29.31
N VAL A 460 15.48 -35.04 -28.07
CA VAL A 460 14.10 -34.66 -27.72
C VAL A 460 13.79 -33.27 -28.27
N LEU A 461 14.70 -32.31 -28.14
CA LEU A 461 14.52 -30.95 -28.66
C LEU A 461 14.51 -30.91 -30.18
N GLU A 462 15.37 -31.68 -30.84
CA GLU A 462 15.38 -31.82 -32.30
C GLU A 462 14.04 -32.34 -32.81
N ALA A 463 13.55 -33.42 -32.19
CA ALA A 463 12.26 -34.01 -32.55
C ALA A 463 11.08 -33.07 -32.24
N ALA A 464 11.08 -32.42 -31.06
CA ALA A 464 10.00 -31.57 -30.60
C ALA A 464 9.89 -30.26 -31.39
N LEU A 465 11.03 -29.62 -31.70
CA LEU A 465 11.10 -28.37 -32.44
C LEU A 465 11.25 -28.57 -33.95
N ASN A 466 11.46 -29.81 -34.39
CA ASN A 466 11.74 -30.17 -35.78
C ASN A 466 12.87 -29.31 -36.37
N THR A 467 13.99 -29.27 -35.66
CA THR A 467 15.15 -28.44 -35.97
C THR A 467 16.43 -29.28 -35.96
N ARG A 468 17.53 -28.69 -36.43
CA ARG A 468 18.86 -29.32 -36.44
C ARG A 468 19.65 -28.97 -35.18
N SER A 469 20.56 -29.86 -34.78
CA SER A 469 21.55 -29.68 -33.70
C SER A 469 22.22 -28.31 -33.72
N ASP A 470 22.76 -27.91 -34.88
CA ASP A 470 23.51 -26.65 -35.06
C ASP A 470 22.69 -25.38 -34.86
N MET A 471 21.37 -25.48 -34.90
CA MET A 471 20.44 -24.39 -34.57
C MET A 471 20.17 -24.34 -33.07
N LEU A 472 20.11 -25.51 -32.40
CA LEU A 472 19.93 -25.61 -30.95
C LEU A 472 21.16 -25.10 -30.20
N GLU A 473 22.36 -25.52 -30.62
CA GLU A 473 23.63 -25.05 -30.05
C GLU A 473 23.69 -23.52 -30.07
N ARG A 474 23.45 -22.91 -31.25
CA ARG A 474 23.44 -21.44 -31.38
C ARG A 474 22.39 -20.76 -30.50
N PHE A 475 21.21 -21.38 -30.34
CA PHE A 475 20.16 -20.83 -29.48
C PHE A 475 20.57 -20.80 -28.01
N PHE A 476 21.24 -21.84 -27.51
CA PHE A 476 21.73 -21.88 -26.13
C PHE A 476 22.97 -20.99 -25.94
N ASP A 477 23.89 -20.96 -26.91
CA ASP A 477 25.05 -20.06 -26.89
C ASP A 477 24.65 -18.58 -26.77
N GLU A 478 23.60 -18.16 -27.48
CA GLU A 478 23.07 -16.79 -27.39
C GLU A 478 22.46 -16.48 -26.01
N GLN A 479 21.94 -17.49 -25.30
CA GLN A 479 21.36 -17.33 -23.97
C GLN A 479 22.43 -17.27 -22.88
N GLU A 480 23.47 -18.10 -22.98
CA GLU A 480 24.60 -18.07 -22.04
C GLU A 480 25.32 -16.72 -22.04
N GLN A 481 25.31 -16.02 -23.16
CA GLN A 481 25.89 -14.68 -23.30
C GLN A 481 25.03 -13.56 -22.69
N ARG A 482 23.78 -13.83 -22.28
CA ARG A 482 22.92 -12.80 -21.66
C ARG A 482 23.23 -12.59 -20.18
N ASP A 483 23.35 -11.33 -19.82
CA ASP A 483 23.48 -10.88 -18.43
C ASP A 483 22.10 -10.69 -17.76
N GLY A 484 21.58 -11.79 -17.21
CA GLY A 484 20.38 -11.81 -16.36
C GLY A 484 19.03 -11.72 -17.08
N VAL A 485 17.96 -11.77 -16.28
CA VAL A 485 16.56 -11.92 -16.73
C VAL A 485 15.84 -10.59 -16.99
N ILE A 486 16.47 -9.47 -16.66
CA ILE A 486 15.96 -8.13 -16.93
C ILE A 486 16.94 -7.47 -17.89
N VAL A 487 16.49 -7.21 -19.11
CA VAL A 487 17.30 -6.70 -20.20
C VAL A 487 16.80 -5.34 -20.66
N ARG A 488 17.68 -4.55 -21.25
CA ARG A 488 17.30 -3.30 -21.92
C ARG A 488 16.55 -3.60 -23.22
N ALA A 489 15.53 -2.80 -23.52
CA ALA A 489 14.79 -2.88 -24.77
C ALA A 489 14.62 -1.49 -25.39
N SER A 490 14.53 -1.43 -26.72
CA SER A 490 14.28 -0.17 -27.42
C SER A 490 12.84 0.30 -27.20
N GLN A 491 12.60 1.61 -27.27
CA GLN A 491 11.23 2.13 -27.17
C GLN A 491 10.31 1.57 -28.26
N GLU A 492 10.84 1.27 -29.44
CA GLU A 492 10.08 0.67 -30.54
C GLU A 492 9.62 -0.75 -30.19
N GLN A 493 10.51 -1.56 -29.63
CA GLN A 493 10.18 -2.89 -29.12
C GLN A 493 9.11 -2.82 -28.02
N LEU A 494 9.31 -1.93 -27.04
CA LEU A 494 8.39 -1.78 -25.91
C LEU A 494 7.01 -1.28 -26.35
N ARG A 495 6.94 -0.30 -27.26
CA ARG A 495 5.68 0.13 -27.89
C ARG A 495 5.02 -1.01 -28.64
N ALA A 496 5.79 -1.82 -29.38
CA ALA A 496 5.25 -2.93 -30.14
C ALA A 496 4.61 -4.00 -29.24
N LEU A 497 5.20 -4.25 -28.07
CA LEU A 497 4.71 -5.16 -27.05
C LEU A 497 3.46 -4.63 -26.32
N SER A 498 3.33 -3.30 -26.14
CA SER A 498 2.17 -2.70 -25.45
C SER A 498 1.00 -2.34 -26.36
N ARG A 499 1.13 -2.46 -27.70
CA ARG A 499 0.08 -2.11 -28.69
C ARG A 499 -1.29 -2.71 -28.42
N HIS A 500 -1.34 -3.95 -27.90
CA HIS A 500 -2.59 -4.66 -27.62
C HIS A 500 -2.92 -4.71 -26.13
N ALA A 501 -2.20 -3.95 -25.31
CA ALA A 501 -2.42 -3.92 -23.88
C ALA A 501 -3.71 -3.15 -23.54
N MET A 502 -4.59 -3.81 -22.80
CA MET A 502 -5.81 -3.20 -22.27
C MET A 502 -5.45 -2.31 -21.07
N SER A 503 -6.12 -1.17 -20.96
CA SER A 503 -6.03 -0.33 -19.76
C SER A 503 -6.94 -0.87 -18.66
N THR A 504 -6.64 -0.51 -17.41
CA THR A 504 -7.43 -0.90 -16.24
C THR A 504 -8.89 -0.43 -16.41
N GLY A 505 -9.84 -1.38 -16.36
CA GLY A 505 -11.29 -1.13 -16.56
C GLY A 505 -11.84 -1.40 -17.98
N GLY A 506 -11.06 -1.92 -18.92
CA GLY A 506 -11.53 -2.28 -20.27
C GLY A 506 -12.62 -3.38 -20.32
N ARG A 507 -13.50 -3.33 -21.33
CA ARG A 507 -14.56 -4.34 -21.58
C ARG A 507 -13.95 -5.73 -21.77
N ARG A 508 -14.47 -6.71 -21.02
CA ARG A 508 -13.94 -8.08 -20.93
C ARG A 508 -14.64 -9.03 -21.91
N GLY A 509 -13.88 -9.96 -22.50
CA GLY A 509 -14.42 -11.14 -23.17
C GLY A 509 -14.79 -12.24 -22.17
N ARG A 510 -15.74 -13.09 -22.54
CA ARG A 510 -16.18 -14.25 -21.74
C ARG A 510 -14.98 -15.20 -21.56
N GLY A 511 -14.59 -15.48 -20.31
CA GLY A 511 -13.47 -16.37 -19.96
C GLY A 511 -12.16 -15.71 -19.51
N SER A 512 -12.04 -14.36 -19.52
CA SER A 512 -10.83 -13.63 -19.08
C SER A 512 -10.43 -13.93 -17.61
N SER A 513 -9.12 -14.01 -17.34
CA SER A 513 -8.51 -14.34 -16.02
C SER A 513 -8.78 -13.33 -14.89
N GLY A 514 -9.54 -12.27 -15.18
CA GLY A 514 -9.75 -11.14 -14.29
C GLY A 514 -8.67 -10.09 -14.53
N GLY A 515 -9.02 -9.02 -15.24
CA GLY A 515 -8.10 -7.91 -15.50
C GLY A 515 -7.69 -7.17 -14.22
N PRO A 516 -6.76 -6.19 -14.31
CA PRO A 516 -6.26 -5.48 -13.14
C PRO A 516 -7.38 -4.73 -12.39
N ILE A 517 -7.18 -4.57 -11.09
CA ILE A 517 -8.00 -3.81 -10.15
C ILE A 517 -7.24 -2.54 -9.80
N SER A 518 -7.80 -1.37 -10.05
CA SER A 518 -7.18 -0.12 -9.61
C SER A 518 -7.65 0.23 -8.21
N LEU A 519 -6.76 0.17 -7.21
CA LEU A 519 -7.12 0.54 -5.83
C LEU A 519 -7.48 2.02 -5.70
N LYS A 520 -6.89 2.89 -6.54
CA LYS A 520 -7.12 4.34 -6.48
C LYS A 520 -8.45 4.78 -7.08
N SER A 521 -9.00 4.01 -8.02
CA SER A 521 -10.33 4.31 -8.57
C SER A 521 -11.46 3.87 -7.64
N GLN A 522 -11.14 3.02 -6.64
CA GLN A 522 -12.08 2.65 -5.59
C GLN A 522 -12.24 3.78 -4.58
N ARG A 523 -13.42 3.82 -3.95
CA ARG A 523 -13.64 4.71 -2.81
C ARG A 523 -12.86 4.16 -1.61
N PRO A 524 -12.10 4.99 -0.88
CA PRO A 524 -11.43 4.53 0.32
C PRO A 524 -12.46 4.05 1.36
N ILE A 525 -12.23 2.88 1.95
CA ILE A 525 -13.11 2.30 2.97
C ILE A 525 -13.02 3.08 4.29
N TYR A 526 -11.85 3.65 4.59
CA TYR A 526 -11.64 4.57 5.71
C TYR A 526 -10.94 5.82 5.20
N SER A 527 -11.48 7.01 5.47
CA SER A 527 -10.92 8.25 4.98
C SER A 527 -11.32 9.43 5.83
N ASN A 528 -10.36 10.30 6.13
CA ASN A 528 -10.58 11.65 6.64
C ASN A 528 -9.41 12.56 6.25
N GLN A 529 -9.28 13.72 6.91
CA GLN A 529 -8.22 14.68 6.63
C GLN A 529 -6.80 14.20 6.99
N TYR A 530 -6.65 13.13 7.78
CA TYR A 530 -5.38 12.61 8.30
C TYR A 530 -4.88 11.36 7.57
N GLY A 531 -5.75 10.66 6.82
CA GLY A 531 -5.35 9.50 6.07
C GLY A 531 -6.46 8.89 5.21
N LYS A 532 -6.08 7.94 4.36
CA LYS A 532 -6.96 7.18 3.48
C LYS A 532 -6.53 5.71 3.46
N HIS A 533 -7.49 4.80 3.49
CA HIS A 533 -7.29 3.36 3.37
C HIS A 533 -8.15 2.82 2.22
N TYR A 534 -7.51 2.18 1.27
CA TYR A 534 -8.11 1.51 0.12
C TYR A 534 -7.89 0.01 0.29
N GLU A 535 -8.88 -0.82 -0.08
CA GLU A 535 -8.79 -2.26 0.04
C GLU A 535 -9.59 -2.94 -1.07
N ALA A 536 -8.95 -3.83 -1.81
CA ALA A 536 -9.59 -4.76 -2.73
C ALA A 536 -9.71 -6.11 -2.02
N CYS A 537 -10.93 -6.50 -1.68
CA CYS A 537 -11.23 -7.73 -0.94
C CYS A 537 -11.71 -8.87 -1.86
N PRO A 538 -11.60 -10.14 -1.43
CA PRO A 538 -12.08 -11.29 -2.20
C PRO A 538 -13.61 -11.28 -2.41
N GLU A 539 -14.39 -10.68 -1.53
CA GLU A 539 -15.85 -10.60 -1.66
C GLU A 539 -16.28 -9.81 -2.92
N GLU A 540 -15.54 -8.76 -3.24
CA GLU A 540 -15.81 -7.87 -4.38
C GLU A 540 -15.04 -8.28 -5.64
N HIS A 541 -13.94 -9.02 -5.49
CA HIS A 541 -13.04 -9.35 -6.57
C HIS A 541 -12.78 -10.86 -6.67
N ARG A 542 -13.45 -11.52 -7.62
CA ARG A 542 -13.32 -12.96 -7.88
C ARG A 542 -11.87 -13.42 -8.06
N GLN A 543 -11.03 -12.63 -8.72
CA GLN A 543 -9.62 -12.97 -8.93
C GLN A 543 -8.78 -13.03 -7.64
N LEU A 544 -9.28 -12.49 -6.53
CA LEU A 544 -8.64 -12.55 -5.21
C LEU A 544 -9.21 -13.68 -4.32
N GLN A 545 -10.35 -14.27 -4.70
CA GLN A 545 -11.02 -15.33 -3.93
C GLN A 545 -10.22 -16.62 -3.87
N GLU A 546 -9.55 -17.00 -4.97
CA GLU A 546 -8.82 -18.26 -5.06
C GLU A 546 -7.63 -18.33 -4.08
N MET A 547 -6.93 -17.21 -3.87
CA MET A 547 -5.84 -17.12 -2.88
C MET A 547 -6.33 -16.75 -1.48
N ASP A 548 -7.61 -16.40 -1.33
CA ASP A 548 -8.18 -15.82 -0.11
C ASP A 548 -7.36 -14.66 0.47
N VAL A 549 -7.02 -13.69 -0.39
CA VAL A 549 -6.18 -12.53 -0.06
C VAL A 549 -6.89 -11.21 -0.36
N PHE A 550 -6.77 -10.22 0.50
CA PHE A 550 -7.08 -8.83 0.16
C PHE A 550 -5.78 -8.05 -0.10
N VAL A 551 -5.87 -7.00 -0.91
CA VAL A 551 -4.76 -6.04 -1.11
C VAL A 551 -5.21 -4.66 -0.68
N SER A 552 -4.40 -3.98 0.12
CA SER A 552 -4.71 -2.66 0.65
C SER A 552 -3.60 -1.64 0.36
N CYS A 553 -3.97 -0.38 0.23
CA CYS A 553 -3.07 0.76 0.23
C CYS A 553 -3.50 1.76 1.31
N THR A 554 -2.58 2.15 2.17
CA THR A 554 -2.84 3.10 3.27
C THR A 554 -1.94 4.30 3.14
N ASP A 555 -2.54 5.49 3.09
CA ASP A 555 -1.87 6.78 3.13
C ASP A 555 -2.13 7.42 4.50
N ILE A 556 -1.08 7.65 5.28
CA ILE A 556 -1.13 8.34 6.58
C ILE A 556 -0.34 9.63 6.45
N LYS A 557 -0.99 10.78 6.68
CA LYS A 557 -0.31 12.07 6.58
C LYS A 557 0.74 12.22 7.67
N GLN A 558 1.75 13.03 7.40
CA GLN A 558 2.81 13.33 8.35
C GLN A 558 2.26 13.75 9.72
N GLY A 559 2.80 13.17 10.79
CA GLY A 559 2.34 13.42 12.17
C GLY A 559 0.94 12.91 12.51
N ALA A 560 0.30 12.13 11.63
CA ALA A 560 -0.93 11.40 11.93
C ALA A 560 -0.66 9.94 12.29
N MET A 561 -1.69 9.27 12.82
CA MET A 561 -1.70 7.85 13.09
C MET A 561 -2.99 7.20 12.61
N MET A 562 -2.90 5.95 12.18
CA MET A 562 -4.04 5.04 12.16
C MET A 562 -4.24 4.52 13.59
N VAL A 563 -5.42 4.75 14.15
CA VAL A 563 -5.73 4.46 15.56
C VAL A 563 -5.60 2.96 15.86
N PRO A 564 -5.41 2.58 17.14
CA PRO A 564 -5.37 1.18 17.53
C PRO A 564 -6.55 0.38 16.95
N HIS A 565 -6.25 -0.71 16.26
CA HIS A 565 -7.23 -1.59 15.64
C HIS A 565 -6.70 -3.01 15.52
N PHE A 566 -7.54 -3.98 15.23
CA PHE A 566 -7.10 -5.34 14.89
C PHE A 566 -7.91 -5.89 13.70
N ASN A 567 -7.36 -6.87 12.99
CA ASN A 567 -8.08 -7.61 11.95
C ASN A 567 -8.67 -8.88 12.58
N SER A 568 -9.94 -9.19 12.33
CA SER A 568 -10.63 -10.31 12.96
C SER A 568 -10.07 -11.68 12.55
N ARG A 569 -9.61 -11.81 11.30
CA ARG A 569 -9.21 -13.09 10.70
C ARG A 569 -7.92 -13.00 9.89
N ALA A 570 -7.69 -11.86 9.23
CA ALA A 570 -6.59 -11.74 8.30
C ALA A 570 -5.25 -11.48 9.00
N THR A 571 -4.22 -12.22 8.57
CA THR A 571 -2.82 -11.87 8.87
C THR A 571 -2.32 -10.93 7.78
N VAL A 572 -1.87 -9.74 8.17
CA VAL A 572 -1.48 -8.69 7.21
C VAL A 572 0.02 -8.61 7.09
N VAL A 573 0.54 -8.82 5.87
CA VAL A 573 1.92 -8.54 5.50
C VAL A 573 1.97 -7.12 4.96
N LEU A 574 2.46 -6.18 5.78
CA LEU A 574 2.65 -4.78 5.39
C LEU A 574 4.02 -4.56 4.78
N TYR A 575 4.06 -3.81 3.68
CA TYR A 575 5.27 -3.30 3.03
C TYR A 575 5.26 -1.78 3.01
N VAL A 576 6.38 -1.15 3.40
CA VAL A 576 6.52 0.30 3.41
C VAL A 576 6.92 0.80 2.02
N VAL A 577 5.99 1.48 1.34
CA VAL A 577 6.19 1.99 -0.02
C VAL A 577 6.98 3.29 0.00
N GLU A 578 6.56 4.25 0.83
CA GLU A 578 7.16 5.58 0.95
C GLU A 578 7.04 6.10 2.39
N GLY A 579 7.95 7.01 2.76
CA GLY A 579 7.93 7.68 4.05
C GLY A 579 8.56 6.88 5.19
N ASN A 580 8.38 7.39 6.40
CA ASN A 580 8.90 6.82 7.62
C ASN A 580 7.84 6.87 8.72
N GLY A 581 7.85 5.90 9.62
CA GLY A 581 6.91 5.85 10.74
C GLY A 581 7.36 4.90 11.83
N HIS A 582 6.42 4.58 12.73
CA HIS A 582 6.59 3.49 13.66
C HIS A 582 5.27 2.75 13.85
N ILE A 583 5.38 1.52 14.33
CA ILE A 583 4.26 0.65 14.63
C ILE A 583 4.38 0.15 16.06
N GLU A 584 3.26 0.11 16.76
CA GLU A 584 3.12 -0.53 18.06
C GLU A 584 2.05 -1.60 17.97
N MET A 585 2.36 -2.81 18.43
CA MET A 585 1.46 -3.95 18.40
C MET A 585 1.45 -4.63 19.77
N ALA A 586 0.26 -4.95 20.26
CA ALA A 586 0.08 -5.77 21.45
C ALA A 586 0.08 -7.25 21.03
N CYS A 587 1.05 -8.02 21.52
CA CYS A 587 1.17 -9.46 21.27
C CYS A 587 0.94 -10.21 22.59
N PRO A 588 0.04 -11.21 22.67
CA PRO A 588 -0.06 -12.03 23.85
C PRO A 588 1.29 -12.74 24.08
N ARG A 589 1.75 -12.83 25.33
CA ARG A 589 2.94 -13.61 25.67
C ARG A 589 2.67 -15.06 25.35
N ILE A 590 3.44 -15.61 24.41
CA ILE A 590 3.45 -17.03 24.12
C ILE A 590 4.63 -17.60 24.90
N SER A 591 4.35 -18.50 25.84
CA SER A 591 5.28 -19.10 26.81
C SER A 591 6.53 -19.74 26.19
N SER A 592 6.58 -19.94 24.87
CA SER A 592 7.73 -20.48 24.15
C SER A 592 8.90 -19.50 23.94
N GLN A 593 8.71 -18.18 24.15
CA GLN A 593 9.80 -17.21 23.98
C GLN A 593 10.88 -17.26 25.07
N SER A 594 10.62 -17.90 26.22
CA SER A 594 11.59 -17.96 27.32
C SER A 594 12.64 -19.07 27.18
N GLN A 595 12.41 -20.10 26.35
CA GLN A 595 13.31 -21.27 26.30
C GLN A 595 14.46 -21.18 25.28
N GLN A 596 14.36 -20.35 24.23
CA GLN A 596 15.39 -20.34 23.18
C GLN A 596 16.57 -19.38 23.44
N TYR A 597 16.44 -18.43 24.38
CA TYR A 597 17.49 -17.44 24.69
C TYR A 597 18.00 -17.44 26.13
N ARG A 598 17.46 -18.28 27.02
CA ARG A 598 18.06 -18.52 28.33
C ARG A 598 18.70 -19.90 28.34
N GLY A 599 20.02 -19.91 28.24
CA GLY A 599 20.83 -21.10 28.43
C GLY A 599 20.40 -21.86 29.69
N ARG A 600 20.08 -23.14 29.49
CA ARG A 600 20.10 -24.25 30.45
C ARG A 600 20.10 -23.82 31.93
N ARG A 601 18.92 -23.70 32.52
CA ARG A 601 18.71 -23.99 33.94
C ARG A 601 17.65 -25.08 34.04
N GLU A 602 18.12 -26.32 34.11
CA GLU A 602 17.40 -27.39 34.82
C GLU A 602 17.30 -26.92 36.28
N TYR A 603 16.10 -26.57 36.73
CA TYR A 603 15.50 -26.90 38.03
C TYR A 603 14.06 -26.37 37.96
N GLY A 604 13.11 -27.19 38.42
CA GLY A 604 11.68 -26.98 38.19
C GLY A 604 11.19 -25.61 38.64
N GLU A 605 10.35 -25.01 37.80
CA GLU A 605 9.54 -23.85 38.15
C GLU A 605 8.10 -24.17 37.71
N GLU A 606 7.21 -23.94 38.66
CA GLU A 606 5.77 -24.12 38.59
C GLU A 606 5.21 -23.45 37.34
N GLU A 607 4.17 -24.03 36.74
CA GLU A 607 3.41 -23.41 35.65
C GLU A 607 2.84 -22.08 36.16
N ASP A 608 3.57 -21.00 35.93
CA ASP A 608 3.18 -19.64 36.29
C ASP A 608 1.85 -19.34 35.58
N GLU A 609 0.82 -18.97 36.34
CA GLU A 609 -0.53 -18.57 35.88
C GLU A 609 -0.49 -17.24 35.07
N SER A 610 0.59 -16.96 34.34
CA SER A 610 0.78 -15.74 33.56
C SER A 610 0.05 -15.75 32.21
N SER A 611 -0.98 -16.59 32.05
CA SER A 611 -1.81 -16.63 30.85
C SER A 611 -2.64 -15.35 30.77
N GLY A 612 -2.29 -14.44 29.85
CA GLY A 612 -3.04 -13.21 29.59
C GLY A 612 -2.23 -11.91 29.58
N GLN A 613 -0.92 -11.96 29.85
CA GLN A 613 -0.07 -10.76 29.71
C GLN A 613 0.22 -10.44 28.24
N TYR A 614 0.07 -9.17 27.86
CA TYR A 614 0.46 -8.66 26.55
C TYR A 614 1.87 -8.07 26.60
N GLU A 615 2.67 -8.39 25.60
CA GLU A 615 3.95 -7.76 25.33
C GLU A 615 3.80 -6.69 24.23
N ARG A 616 4.45 -5.54 24.45
CA ARG A 616 4.50 -4.47 23.45
C ARG A 616 5.60 -4.76 22.44
N VAL A 617 5.19 -5.04 21.22
CA VAL A 617 6.06 -5.18 20.06
C VAL A 617 6.12 -3.85 19.32
N THR A 618 7.32 -3.33 19.07
CA THR A 618 7.51 -2.05 18.36
C THR A 618 8.50 -2.17 17.21
N ALA A 619 8.30 -1.42 16.15
CA ALA A 619 9.30 -1.25 15.08
C ALA A 619 9.26 0.16 14.48
N ARG A 620 10.42 0.66 14.06
CA ARG A 620 10.52 1.82 13.19
C ARG A 620 10.43 1.34 11.75
N LEU A 621 9.60 2.02 10.97
CA LEU A 621 9.30 1.66 9.60
C LEU A 621 9.99 2.64 8.67
N SER A 622 10.76 2.11 7.73
CA SER A 622 11.38 2.84 6.62
C SER A 622 11.02 2.18 5.30
N ARG A 623 11.11 2.94 4.19
CA ARG A 623 10.86 2.40 2.84
C ARG A 623 11.57 1.06 2.60
N GLY A 624 10.81 0.08 2.11
CA GLY A 624 11.28 -1.27 1.81
C GLY A 624 11.14 -2.27 2.95
N ASP A 625 10.85 -1.81 4.17
CA ASP A 625 10.63 -2.70 5.31
C ASP A 625 9.31 -3.47 5.18
N VAL A 626 9.29 -4.67 5.76
CA VAL A 626 8.09 -5.50 5.89
C VAL A 626 7.76 -5.70 7.37
N PHE A 627 6.48 -5.64 7.72
CA PHE A 627 5.98 -5.96 9.07
C PHE A 627 4.76 -6.87 8.97
N VAL A 628 4.74 -7.94 9.77
CA VAL A 628 3.63 -8.90 9.81
C VAL A 628 2.73 -8.60 11.01
N ILE A 629 1.45 -8.40 10.77
CA ILE A 629 0.42 -8.20 11.80
C ILE A 629 -0.45 -9.46 11.83
N PRO A 630 -0.29 -10.36 12.81
CA PRO A 630 -1.16 -11.53 12.92
C PRO A 630 -2.60 -11.14 13.22
N ALA A 631 -3.54 -12.02 12.85
CA ALA A 631 -4.95 -11.82 13.16
C ALA A 631 -5.18 -11.65 14.67
N GLY A 632 -6.15 -10.82 15.03
CA GLY A 632 -6.52 -10.52 16.41
C GLY A 632 -5.57 -9.61 17.18
N HIS A 633 -4.40 -9.27 16.64
CA HIS A 633 -3.41 -8.44 17.36
C HIS A 633 -3.74 -6.94 17.23
N PRO A 634 -3.97 -6.22 18.34
CA PRO A 634 -4.14 -4.77 18.32
C PRO A 634 -2.87 -4.08 17.84
N VAL A 635 -3.02 -3.16 16.89
CA VAL A 635 -1.92 -2.45 16.25
C VAL A 635 -2.27 -0.99 16.00
N ALA A 636 -1.29 -0.10 16.15
CA ALA A 636 -1.36 1.29 15.77
C ALA A 636 -0.16 1.64 14.89
N VAL A 637 -0.39 2.43 13.84
CA VAL A 637 0.66 2.84 12.89
C VAL A 637 0.72 4.35 12.84
N VAL A 638 1.91 4.91 13.04
CA VAL A 638 2.10 6.35 13.18
C VAL A 638 3.11 6.85 12.14
N ALA A 639 2.71 7.85 11.37
CA ALA A 639 3.60 8.52 10.42
C ALA A 639 4.54 9.49 11.15
N SER A 640 5.77 9.62 10.66
CA SER A 640 6.72 10.61 11.17
C SER A 640 6.24 12.03 10.88
N ARG A 641 6.69 13.02 11.67
CA ARG A 641 6.25 14.42 11.53
C ARG A 641 6.66 15.11 10.22
N GLY A 642 7.68 14.60 9.53
CA GLY A 642 8.27 15.26 8.37
C GLY A 642 7.86 14.69 7.02
N GLN A 643 7.16 13.56 6.97
CA GLN A 643 6.82 12.86 5.73
C GLN A 643 5.54 12.05 5.90
N ASP A 644 4.71 12.03 4.85
CA ASP A 644 3.60 11.10 4.74
C ASP A 644 4.13 9.67 4.68
N LEU A 645 3.38 8.73 5.25
CA LEU A 645 3.69 7.30 5.24
C LEU A 645 2.70 6.58 4.33
N ARG A 646 3.22 5.83 3.36
CA ARG A 646 2.43 5.01 2.45
C ARG A 646 2.77 3.54 2.58
N LEU A 647 1.75 2.72 2.75
CA LEU A 647 1.87 1.28 3.01
C LEU A 647 1.07 0.50 1.98
N ALA A 648 1.62 -0.61 1.50
CA ALA A 648 0.88 -1.65 0.80
C ALA A 648 0.72 -2.85 1.74
N GLY A 649 -0.46 -3.43 1.83
CA GLY A 649 -0.73 -4.56 2.72
C GLY A 649 -1.39 -5.72 1.98
N PHE A 650 -0.88 -6.93 2.19
CA PHE A 650 -1.56 -8.15 1.75
C PHE A 650 -2.16 -8.84 2.98
N GLY A 651 -3.48 -8.95 3.03
CA GLY A 651 -4.16 -9.71 4.07
C GLY A 651 -4.41 -11.13 3.63
N ILE A 652 -3.80 -12.10 4.32
CA ILE A 652 -3.98 -13.54 4.11
C ILE A 652 -5.12 -14.04 5.00
N ASN A 653 -5.94 -14.96 4.53
CA ASN A 653 -7.20 -15.39 5.16
C ASN A 653 -8.21 -14.24 5.22
N ALA A 654 -8.43 -13.61 4.07
CA ALA A 654 -9.13 -12.35 3.93
C ALA A 654 -10.66 -12.47 3.98
N GLN A 655 -11.23 -13.61 3.62
CA GLN A 655 -12.66 -13.82 3.56
C GLN A 655 -13.33 -13.53 4.91
N ASN A 656 -14.32 -12.64 4.87
CA ASN A 656 -15.08 -12.14 6.02
C ASN A 656 -14.20 -11.47 7.09
N ASN A 657 -13.02 -10.98 6.72
CA ASN A 657 -12.19 -10.20 7.63
C ASN A 657 -12.86 -8.86 7.95
N GLN A 658 -12.76 -8.44 9.20
CA GLN A 658 -13.24 -7.14 9.68
C GLN A 658 -12.14 -6.42 10.42
N LYS A 659 -11.94 -5.15 10.09
CA LYS A 659 -11.06 -4.26 10.85
C LYS A 659 -11.84 -3.62 11.99
N ASN A 660 -11.44 -3.94 13.21
CA ASN A 660 -12.10 -3.51 14.44
C ASN A 660 -11.27 -2.41 15.10
N PHE A 661 -11.79 -1.18 15.12
CA PHE A 661 -11.12 -0.04 15.73
C PHE A 661 -11.37 -0.01 17.23
N LEU A 662 -10.32 0.28 18.00
CA LEU A 662 -10.34 0.32 19.47
C LEU A 662 -10.40 1.76 20.01
N ALA A 663 -10.25 2.76 19.14
CA ALA A 663 -10.34 4.17 19.50
C ALA A 663 -10.94 4.98 18.33
N GLY A 664 -11.35 6.21 18.61
CA GLY A 664 -12.10 7.05 17.67
C GLY A 664 -13.61 6.84 17.78
N GLN A 665 -14.38 7.65 17.04
CA GLN A 665 -15.84 7.63 17.14
C GLN A 665 -16.43 6.25 16.80
N ASP A 666 -15.91 5.60 15.76
CA ASP A 666 -16.38 4.30 15.28
C ASP A 666 -15.74 3.09 15.99
N SER A 667 -15.22 3.27 17.21
CA SER A 667 -14.60 2.17 17.96
C SER A 667 -15.62 1.14 18.45
N ILE A 668 -15.20 -0.12 18.54
CA ILE A 668 -16.03 -1.21 19.12
C ILE A 668 -16.31 -0.97 20.61
N ILE A 669 -15.44 -0.24 21.30
CA ILE A 669 -15.62 0.11 22.72
C ILE A 669 -16.84 1.03 22.86
N ASN A 670 -17.05 1.95 21.91
CA ASN A 670 -18.23 2.81 21.91
C ASN A 670 -19.54 2.04 21.72
N GLN A 671 -19.50 0.87 21.07
CA GLN A 671 -20.67 0.01 20.82
C GLN A 671 -21.06 -0.85 22.02
N LEU A 672 -20.20 -0.98 23.04
CA LEU A 672 -20.55 -1.73 24.25
C LEU A 672 -21.73 -1.09 24.98
N GLU A 673 -22.64 -1.94 25.46
CA GLU A 673 -23.73 -1.53 26.34
C GLU A 673 -23.20 -0.84 27.59
N ARG A 674 -24.04 0.02 28.17
CA ARG A 674 -23.69 0.82 29.34
C ARG A 674 -23.16 -0.05 30.47
N GLU A 675 -23.91 -1.07 30.83
CA GLU A 675 -23.65 -1.95 31.97
C GLU A 675 -22.37 -2.77 31.71
N ALA A 676 -22.15 -3.17 30.46
CA ALA A 676 -20.94 -3.86 30.04
C ALA A 676 -19.69 -2.98 30.20
N LYS A 677 -19.76 -1.68 29.88
CA LYS A 677 -18.65 -0.73 30.08
C LYS A 677 -18.32 -0.56 31.57
N GLU A 678 -19.33 -0.29 32.39
CA GLU A 678 -19.18 -0.10 33.84
C GLU A 678 -18.52 -1.35 34.47
N LEU A 679 -19.00 -2.55 34.14
CA LEU A 679 -18.45 -3.81 34.65
C LEU A 679 -17.06 -4.15 34.09
N SER A 680 -16.78 -3.83 32.83
CA SER A 680 -15.50 -4.20 32.18
C SER A 680 -14.34 -3.32 32.61
N PHE A 681 -14.60 -2.03 32.82
CA PHE A 681 -13.55 -1.06 33.11
C PHE A 681 -13.48 -0.66 34.60
N ASP A 682 -14.43 -1.09 35.42
CA ASP A 682 -14.54 -0.76 36.85
C ASP A 682 -14.47 0.77 37.10
N MET A 683 -15.16 1.53 36.25
CA MET A 683 -15.22 3.00 36.30
C MET A 683 -16.66 3.49 36.08
N PRO A 684 -17.02 4.67 36.63
CA PRO A 684 -18.30 5.30 36.32
C PRO A 684 -18.46 5.53 34.82
N ARG A 685 -19.66 5.25 34.30
CA ARG A 685 -19.96 5.37 32.87
C ARG A 685 -19.64 6.73 32.30
N GLU A 686 -20.01 7.80 33.00
CA GLU A 686 -19.81 9.16 32.51
C GLU A 686 -18.33 9.44 32.22
N GLU A 687 -17.43 8.89 33.03
CA GLU A 687 -15.98 8.99 32.84
C GLU A 687 -15.49 8.13 31.67
N ILE A 688 -16.05 6.92 31.50
CA ILE A 688 -15.73 6.04 30.35
C ILE A 688 -16.21 6.67 29.04
N GLU A 689 -17.43 7.22 29.01
CA GLU A 689 -17.99 7.92 27.85
C GLU A 689 -17.21 9.18 27.52
N GLU A 690 -16.75 9.94 28.53
CA GLU A 690 -15.85 11.07 28.32
C GLU A 690 -14.51 10.61 27.73
N LEU A 691 -13.92 9.53 28.27
CA LEU A 691 -12.63 9.01 27.83
C LEU A 691 -12.67 8.57 26.36
N PHE A 692 -13.56 7.63 26.02
CA PHE A 692 -13.66 7.05 24.68
C PHE A 692 -14.44 7.93 23.69
N GLY A 693 -15.24 8.89 24.18
CA GLY A 693 -15.93 9.89 23.37
C GLY A 693 -15.12 11.17 23.09
N SER A 694 -13.98 11.36 23.75
CA SER A 694 -13.14 12.57 23.57
C SER A 694 -12.53 12.70 22.18
N GLN A 695 -12.25 11.58 21.51
CA GLN A 695 -11.72 11.56 20.14
C GLN A 695 -12.87 11.67 19.13
N ARG A 696 -12.96 12.81 18.44
CA ARG A 696 -14.03 13.11 17.47
C ARG A 696 -13.76 12.62 16.06
N GLU A 697 -12.55 12.18 15.76
CA GLU A 697 -12.18 11.65 14.46
C GLU A 697 -12.21 10.11 14.50
N SER A 698 -12.51 9.47 13.37
CA SER A 698 -12.42 8.02 13.19
C SER A 698 -11.21 7.65 12.35
N TYR A 699 -10.68 6.44 12.57
CA TYR A 699 -9.65 5.76 11.78
C TYR A 699 -8.26 6.40 11.82
N PHE A 700 -8.14 7.66 11.42
CA PHE A 700 -6.88 8.40 11.41
C PHE A 700 -6.99 9.67 12.24
N VAL A 701 -6.00 9.93 13.08
CA VAL A 701 -6.02 11.06 14.03
C VAL A 701 -4.64 11.72 14.09
N PRO A 702 -4.52 12.99 14.52
CA PRO A 702 -3.21 13.58 14.77
C PRO A 702 -2.53 12.84 15.93
N ALA A 703 -1.27 12.42 15.72
CA ALA A 703 -0.49 11.73 16.75
C ALA A 703 0.01 12.70 17.83
N ASP A 704 0.10 14.00 17.51
CA ASP A 704 0.50 15.05 18.43
C ASP A 704 -0.73 15.82 18.94
N ARG A 705 -1.05 15.69 20.23
CA ARG A 705 -1.89 16.69 20.90
C ARG A 705 -1.04 17.95 21.12
N GLN A 706 -1.40 19.06 20.47
CA GLN A 706 -1.02 20.38 20.99
C GLN A 706 -1.68 20.51 22.37
N SER A 707 -0.93 20.25 23.44
CA SER A 707 -1.35 20.65 24.78
C SER A 707 -1.60 22.16 24.74
N PRO A 708 -2.77 22.66 25.18
CA PRO A 708 -2.97 24.08 25.37
C PRO A 708 -1.90 24.58 26.32
N ARG A 709 -1.03 25.48 25.84
CA ARG A 709 -0.01 26.12 26.68
C ARG A 709 -0.67 26.81 27.87
N GLY A 710 -0.16 26.52 29.06
CA GLY A 710 -0.12 27.49 30.15
C GLY A 710 -1.06 27.23 31.32
N ARG A 711 -0.67 26.30 32.20
CA ARG A 711 -0.63 26.55 33.64
C ARG A 711 0.46 25.67 34.25
N GLY A 712 1.50 26.33 34.76
CA GLY A 712 2.65 25.67 35.33
C GLY A 712 2.28 24.78 36.50
N ARG A 713 2.86 23.59 36.52
CA ARG A 713 3.54 22.99 37.67
C ARG A 713 4.35 21.80 37.15
N ASP A 714 5.66 21.91 37.29
CA ASP A 714 6.59 20.80 37.13
C ASP A 714 6.22 19.69 38.12
N HIS A 715 5.74 18.55 37.61
CA HIS A 715 5.96 17.25 38.21
C HIS A 715 5.95 16.17 37.10
N PRO A 716 6.98 15.30 37.02
CA PRO A 716 6.98 14.19 36.09
C PRO A 716 6.00 13.13 36.57
N LEU A 717 4.92 12.89 35.83
CA LEU A 717 4.06 11.74 36.04
C LEU A 717 4.78 10.49 35.52
N ALA A 718 5.51 9.85 36.42
CA ALA A 718 5.88 8.46 36.32
C ALA A 718 4.64 7.57 36.58
N SER A 719 4.52 6.50 35.80
CA SER A 719 3.85 5.22 36.11
C SER A 719 2.57 5.23 36.95
N ILE A 720 1.42 5.00 36.31
CA ILE A 720 0.13 4.69 37.00
C ILE A 720 -0.19 3.18 37.01
N LEU A 721 0.76 2.30 36.73
CA LEU A 721 0.57 0.86 36.98
C LEU A 721 1.76 0.29 37.74
N ASN A 722 1.80 0.61 39.03
CA ASN A 722 2.51 -0.14 40.07
C ASN A 722 1.89 0.26 41.41
N PHE A 723 0.86 -0.47 41.84
CA PHE A 723 0.51 -0.58 43.24
C PHE A 723 0.31 -2.05 43.56
N THR A 724 1.39 -2.67 44.04
CA THR A 724 1.32 -3.87 44.87
C THR A 724 1.28 -3.45 46.33
N GLY A 725 0.30 -4.03 47.05
CA GLY A 725 0.37 -4.40 48.47
C GLY A 725 0.26 -3.27 49.50
N PHE A 726 -0.83 -3.25 50.27
CA PHE A 726 -0.78 -3.28 51.73
C PHE A 726 -2.16 -3.65 52.32
N PHE A 727 -2.11 -4.71 53.15
CA PHE A 727 -3.13 -5.40 53.97
C PHE A 727 -3.97 -6.50 53.31
#